data_AF-A0A0B0NP31-F1
#
_entry.id   AF-A0A0B0NP31-F1
#
_cell.length_a   1.000
_cell.length_b   1.000
_cell.length_c   1.000
_cell.angle_alpha   90.00
_cell.angle_beta   90.00
_cell.angle_gamma   90.00
#
_symmetry.space_group_name_H-M   'P 1'
#
loop_
_entity.id
_entity.type
_entity.pdbx_description
1 polymer ?
#
loop_
_entity_poly.entity_id
_entity_poly.type
_entity_poly.pdbx_seq_one_letter_code
_entity_poly.pdbx_strand_id
1 'polypeptide(L)'
;MAEEAAAVAASTQPPPQSSVAPLGSSVIPIVNKLQDIFAQLGSQSTIELPQVAVVGSQSSGKSSVLESLVGRDFLPRGNDICTRRPLVLQLLQTKRKLDGSEEEYGEFLHLPGKRFYDFSEIRREIQAETDREAGGNKGVSDRQIRLKVFSPNVLDITLVDLPGITKVPVGDQPSDIEARIRTMIMSYIKQPSCLILAVTPANSDLANSDALQLAGNADPDGSRTIGVITKLDIMDRGTDARNLLLGKVIPLRLGYIGVVNRSQEDILLNQSIKDALVAEEKFFRSRPVYNGLADRCGVPQLAKKLNQILVQHIKAILPGLKSRISSALVSLAKEHASYGEITESRAGQGALLLNILSKYCEAFSSIVEGKNEEMSTSELSGGARIHYIFQSIFVKSLEEVDPCEDLTDDDIRTAIQNATGPRSALFVPEVPFEVLVRRQIARLLDPSLQCARFIYDELIKISHRCMVNELQRFPVLRKHMDQVIGNFLREGLEPSETMIGHIIEMEMDYINTSHPNFIGGSKAVELANQQFRNSRVALPISRSKDGLETDKAPGSERSVKSRAIIARQGARPVADAEKAPSTGTSGSTWVSSIFGSSDNRSSAKESSTNKPYTEPVHNMEQAFSMIHLREPPSVLRPSEDRSETEAIEIAVTKLLLRSYYDIVRKNIEDSVPKAIMHFLVNHTKRELHNVFIKKLYRENLFEEMLQEPDEIASKRKRTRETLRVLQQAFRTLDELPLEAETVERGYSLGSDPTGLPKIHGLPTSSIYSTGGSDDAYAASPKNPKSRKSSHSGELSTHSYANNTDSNGSGRSYMTGLYPTVDY
;
A
#
# COMPACT_ATOMS: atom_id res chain seq x y z
N MET A 1 -21.98 79.44 -60.99
CA MET A 1 -23.43 79.13 -60.98
C MET A 1 -23.56 77.85 -61.81
N ALA A 2 -23.57 76.68 -61.16
CA ALA A 2 -24.72 76.08 -60.44
C ALA A 2 -25.68 75.42 -61.46
N GLU A 3 -26.15 74.17 -61.31
CA GLU A 3 -26.27 73.35 -60.09
C GLU A 3 -26.21 71.82 -60.42
N GLU A 4 -26.39 70.94 -59.42
CA GLU A 4 -26.38 69.45 -59.52
C GLU A 4 -27.54 68.88 -60.41
N ALA A 5 -27.65 67.61 -60.81
CA ALA A 5 -27.09 66.35 -60.28
C ALA A 5 -27.05 65.18 -61.29
N ALA A 6 -26.39 64.08 -60.88
CA ALA A 6 -26.66 62.66 -61.21
C ALA A 6 -26.43 62.11 -62.65
N ALA A 7 -25.44 61.21 -62.77
CA ALA A 7 -25.65 59.80 -63.14
C ALA A 7 -24.37 58.95 -62.87
N VAL A 8 -24.55 57.71 -62.39
CA VAL A 8 -23.46 56.83 -61.94
C VAL A 8 -23.02 55.86 -63.04
N ALA A 9 -21.72 55.81 -63.34
CA ALA A 9 -21.11 54.74 -64.14
C ALA A 9 -20.21 53.89 -63.22
N ALA A 10 -20.64 52.67 -62.91
CA ALA A 10 -19.91 51.77 -62.02
C ALA A 10 -18.79 51.05 -62.77
N SER A 11 -17.53 51.41 -62.48
CA SER A 11 -16.36 50.63 -62.87
C SER A 11 -16.09 49.51 -61.86
N THR A 12 -16.03 48.28 -62.36
CA THR A 12 -15.79 47.08 -61.56
C THR A 12 -14.38 47.08 -60.95
N GLN A 13 -14.29 47.26 -59.64
CA GLN A 13 -13.07 46.91 -58.88
C GLN A 13 -12.97 45.38 -58.74
N PRO A 14 -11.76 44.80 -58.73
CA PRO A 14 -11.59 43.38 -58.37
C PRO A 14 -11.97 43.18 -56.89
N PRO A 15 -12.49 41.99 -56.52
CA PRO A 15 -12.87 41.72 -55.14
C PRO A 15 -11.64 41.77 -54.21
N PRO A 16 -11.81 42.18 -52.94
CA PRO A 16 -10.71 42.17 -51.98
C PRO A 16 -10.23 40.74 -51.80
N GLN A 17 -8.92 40.51 -51.96
CA GLN A 17 -8.31 39.23 -51.62
C GLN A 17 -8.51 38.99 -50.13
N SER A 18 -9.35 38.01 -49.78
CA SER A 18 -9.49 37.56 -48.41
C SER A 18 -8.15 37.00 -47.94
N SER A 19 -7.51 37.70 -47.00
CA SER A 19 -6.27 37.24 -46.40
C SER A 19 -6.56 35.97 -45.61
N VAL A 20 -6.32 34.82 -46.23
CA VAL A 20 -6.43 33.51 -45.59
C VAL A 20 -5.59 33.52 -44.32
N ALA A 21 -6.24 33.39 -43.16
CA ALA A 21 -5.55 33.35 -41.89
C ALA A 21 -4.54 32.19 -41.91
N PRO A 22 -3.27 32.40 -41.50
CA PRO A 22 -2.27 31.35 -41.55
C PRO A 22 -2.70 30.17 -40.68
N LEU A 23 -2.54 28.94 -41.19
CA LEU A 23 -3.05 27.66 -40.65
C LEU A 23 -2.67 27.32 -39.19
N GLY A 24 -1.90 28.15 -38.50
CA GLY A 24 -1.47 27.97 -37.10
C GLY A 24 -2.20 28.83 -36.05
N SER A 25 -3.11 29.72 -36.46
CA SER A 25 -3.71 30.75 -35.60
C SER A 25 -4.48 30.25 -34.37
N SER A 26 -4.95 28.99 -34.35
CA SER A 26 -5.68 28.40 -33.22
C SER A 26 -4.81 27.60 -32.26
N VAL A 27 -3.79 26.90 -32.76
CA VAL A 27 -3.10 25.83 -32.01
C VAL A 27 -1.95 26.35 -31.15
N ILE A 28 -1.18 27.33 -31.65
CA ILE A 28 0.03 27.79 -30.96
C ILE A 28 -0.29 28.66 -29.71
N PRO A 29 -1.29 29.55 -29.73
CA PRO A 29 -1.74 30.25 -28.51
C PRO A 29 -2.17 29.29 -27.39
N ILE A 30 -2.66 28.09 -27.72
CA ILE A 30 -3.04 27.07 -26.74
C ILE A 30 -1.81 26.40 -26.12
N VAL A 31 -0.77 26.11 -26.92
CA VAL A 31 0.53 25.65 -26.36
C VAL A 31 1.13 26.72 -25.45
N ASN A 32 1.05 28.00 -25.82
CA ASN A 32 1.51 29.12 -25.00
C ASN A 32 0.73 29.23 -23.68
N LYS A 33 -0.61 29.14 -23.71
CA LYS A 33 -1.45 29.05 -22.50
C LYS A 33 -1.03 27.87 -21.60
N LEU A 34 -0.81 26.69 -22.18
CA LEU A 34 -0.39 25.51 -21.43
C LEU A 34 0.99 25.69 -20.80
N GLN A 35 1.96 26.29 -21.51
CA GLN A 35 3.28 26.63 -20.95
C GLN A 35 3.15 27.54 -19.73
N ASP A 36 2.29 28.57 -19.80
CA ASP A 36 2.06 29.50 -18.68
C ASP A 36 1.31 28.83 -17.51
N ILE A 37 0.34 27.93 -17.78
CA ILE A 37 -0.35 27.12 -16.77
C ILE A 37 0.63 26.19 -16.06
N PHE A 38 1.46 25.44 -16.80
CA PHE A 38 2.43 24.52 -16.22
C PHE A 38 3.60 25.24 -15.52
N ALA A 39 3.94 26.47 -15.91
CA ALA A 39 4.94 27.27 -15.20
C ALA A 39 4.56 27.56 -13.73
N GLN A 40 3.26 27.57 -13.39
CA GLN A 40 2.78 27.76 -12.01
C GLN A 40 3.15 26.58 -11.09
N LEU A 41 3.40 25.38 -11.64
CA LEU A 41 3.85 24.20 -10.89
C LEU A 41 5.38 24.14 -10.69
N GLY A 42 6.12 25.12 -11.22
CA GLY A 42 7.58 25.14 -11.18
C GLY A 42 8.21 23.94 -11.90
N SER A 43 9.43 23.57 -11.49
CA SER A 43 10.26 22.54 -12.14
C SER A 43 9.77 21.09 -12.02
N GLN A 44 8.50 20.86 -11.64
CA GLN A 44 7.95 19.53 -11.33
C GLN A 44 6.88 19.05 -12.31
N SER A 45 6.51 19.85 -13.32
CA SER A 45 5.59 19.41 -14.38
C SER A 45 6.24 18.34 -15.27
N THR A 46 5.84 17.08 -15.12
CA THR A 46 6.25 15.93 -15.97
C THR A 46 5.61 15.94 -17.37
N ILE A 47 5.09 17.09 -17.79
CA ILE A 47 4.24 17.26 -18.96
C ILE A 47 5.04 18.03 -20.01
N GLU A 48 5.57 17.28 -20.98
CA GLU A 48 6.38 17.83 -22.06
C GLU A 48 5.49 18.52 -23.09
N LEU A 49 5.79 19.79 -23.37
CA LEU A 49 5.09 20.60 -24.36
C LEU A 49 5.88 20.63 -25.67
N PRO A 50 5.23 20.82 -26.84
CA PRO A 50 5.94 20.95 -28.11
C PRO A 50 6.83 22.20 -28.13
N GLN A 51 8.08 22.03 -28.60
CA GLN A 51 9.09 23.09 -28.68
C GLN A 51 10.08 22.83 -29.82
N VAL A 52 10.71 23.88 -30.35
CA VAL A 52 11.75 23.76 -31.40
C VAL A 52 13.12 24.03 -30.80
N ALA A 53 14.02 23.04 -30.75
CA ALA A 53 15.39 23.21 -30.28
C ALA A 53 16.36 23.45 -31.44
N VAL A 54 17.18 24.49 -31.34
CA VAL A 54 18.20 24.84 -32.35
C VAL A 54 19.55 24.22 -31.96
N VAL A 55 20.07 23.35 -32.81
CA VAL A 55 21.31 22.58 -32.57
C VAL A 55 22.33 22.87 -33.66
N GLY A 56 23.61 23.00 -33.28
CA GLY A 56 24.69 23.33 -34.21
C GLY A 56 26.01 23.60 -33.51
N SER A 57 27.12 23.35 -34.20
CA SER A 57 28.46 23.72 -33.75
C SER A 57 28.59 25.21 -33.46
N GLN A 58 29.64 25.60 -32.72
CA GLN A 58 30.01 27.02 -32.60
C GLN A 58 30.17 27.63 -34.00
N SER A 59 29.73 28.88 -34.17
CA SER A 59 29.83 29.61 -35.44
C SER A 59 29.10 28.99 -36.65
N SER A 60 28.20 28.01 -36.46
CA SER A 60 27.33 27.47 -37.54
C SER A 60 26.24 28.43 -38.02
N GLY A 61 26.02 29.54 -37.29
CA GLY A 61 25.02 30.55 -37.65
C GLY A 61 23.68 30.46 -36.92
N LYS A 62 23.54 29.61 -35.88
CA LYS A 62 22.30 29.47 -35.06
C LYS A 62 21.67 30.82 -34.68
N SER A 63 22.44 31.68 -34.02
CA SER A 63 21.97 32.99 -33.55
C SER A 63 21.55 33.90 -34.71
N SER A 64 22.28 33.87 -35.83
CA SER A 64 21.89 34.60 -37.05
C SER A 64 20.60 34.08 -37.65
N VAL A 65 20.35 32.76 -37.67
CA VAL A 65 19.07 32.18 -38.12
C VAL A 65 17.93 32.64 -37.22
N LEU A 66 18.12 32.63 -35.90
CA LEU A 66 17.12 33.10 -34.93
C LEU A 66 16.82 34.60 -35.07
N GLU A 67 17.84 35.44 -35.18
CA GLU A 67 17.67 36.88 -35.40
C GLU A 67 17.00 37.19 -36.75
N SER A 68 17.33 36.45 -37.81
CA SER A 68 16.64 36.56 -39.10
C SER A 68 15.17 36.10 -39.06
N LEU A 69 14.82 35.12 -38.21
CA LEU A 69 13.42 34.70 -37.97
C LEU A 69 12.62 35.72 -37.14
N VAL A 70 13.28 36.46 -36.24
CA VAL A 70 12.66 37.52 -35.42
C VAL A 70 12.62 38.87 -36.14
N GLY A 71 13.54 39.12 -37.07
CA GLY A 71 13.71 40.41 -37.74
C GLY A 71 14.47 41.47 -36.94
N ARG A 72 15.07 41.10 -35.79
CA ARG A 72 15.79 42.01 -34.87
C ARG A 72 17.11 41.43 -34.40
N ASP A 73 18.06 42.31 -34.08
CA ASP A 73 19.36 41.99 -33.46
C ASP A 73 19.24 42.02 -31.93
N PHE A 74 19.33 40.87 -31.28
CA PHE A 74 19.13 40.76 -29.82
C PHE A 74 19.93 39.64 -29.15
N LEU A 75 20.55 38.73 -29.90
CA LEU A 75 21.39 37.68 -29.32
C LEU A 75 22.84 38.18 -29.16
N PRO A 76 23.56 37.79 -28.10
CA PRO A 76 24.98 38.11 -27.98
C PRO A 76 25.80 37.58 -29.17
N ARG A 77 26.80 38.36 -29.61
CA ARG A 77 27.74 38.00 -30.68
C ARG A 77 29.18 38.17 -30.19
N GLY A 78 30.07 37.28 -30.59
CA GLY A 78 31.48 37.29 -30.20
C GLY A 78 32.23 36.06 -30.73
N ASN A 79 33.55 36.03 -30.53
CA ASN A 79 34.41 34.94 -30.99
C ASN A 79 34.35 33.70 -30.06
N ASP A 80 33.96 33.90 -28.80
CA ASP A 80 33.77 32.85 -27.79
C ASP A 80 32.37 32.21 -27.88
N ILE A 81 32.09 31.22 -27.00
CA ILE A 81 30.73 30.67 -26.85
C ILE A 81 29.79 31.78 -26.35
N CYS A 82 28.94 32.28 -27.24
CA CYS A 82 27.97 33.34 -26.94
C CYS A 82 26.81 32.81 -26.08
N THR A 83 26.08 31.81 -26.59
CA THR A 83 25.00 31.13 -25.87
C THR A 83 25.60 30.13 -24.88
N ARG A 84 25.67 30.47 -23.59
CA ARG A 84 26.19 29.59 -22.51
C ARG A 84 25.12 29.02 -21.57
N ARG A 85 23.86 29.46 -21.75
CA ARG A 85 22.65 28.94 -21.09
C ARG A 85 21.59 28.70 -22.17
N PRO A 86 20.71 27.70 -22.04
CA PRO A 86 19.55 27.56 -22.92
C PRO A 86 18.69 28.84 -22.89
N LEU A 87 18.37 29.40 -24.05
CA LEU A 87 17.45 30.54 -24.15
C LEU A 87 16.13 30.07 -24.74
N VAL A 88 15.10 30.01 -23.90
CA VAL A 88 13.72 29.75 -24.32
C VAL A 88 13.10 31.08 -24.74
N LEU A 89 12.97 31.23 -26.05
CA LEU A 89 12.45 32.39 -26.74
C LEU A 89 11.01 32.11 -27.18
N GLN A 90 10.05 32.80 -26.59
CA GLN A 90 8.64 32.73 -26.95
C GLN A 90 8.29 33.95 -27.82
N LEU A 91 8.13 33.74 -29.11
CA LEU A 91 7.63 34.76 -30.04
C LEU A 91 6.11 34.78 -29.98
N LEU A 92 5.54 35.98 -29.85
CA LEU A 92 4.12 36.24 -29.71
C LEU A 92 3.68 37.29 -30.72
N GLN A 93 2.78 36.91 -31.64
CA GLN A 93 2.32 37.79 -32.69
C GLN A 93 1.31 38.80 -32.13
N THR A 94 1.66 40.09 -32.19
CA THR A 94 0.75 41.17 -31.78
C THR A 94 -0.12 41.64 -32.95
N LYS A 95 -1.36 42.04 -32.66
CA LYS A 95 -2.23 42.69 -33.65
C LYS A 95 -1.69 44.09 -33.92
N ARG A 96 -1.55 44.46 -35.21
CA ARG A 96 -1.25 45.85 -35.61
C ARG A 96 -2.31 46.79 -35.03
N LYS A 97 -1.87 47.87 -34.39
CA LYS A 97 -2.77 48.92 -33.90
C LYS A 97 -3.34 49.72 -35.08
N LEU A 98 -4.56 50.23 -34.90
CA LEU A 98 -5.28 51.04 -35.91
C LEU A 98 -4.61 52.39 -36.20
N ASP A 99 -3.67 52.84 -35.37
CA ASP A 99 -2.91 54.09 -35.54
C ASP A 99 -1.62 53.92 -36.38
N GLY A 100 -1.30 52.69 -36.80
CA GLY A 100 -0.07 52.38 -37.55
C GLY A 100 1.20 52.26 -36.71
N SER A 101 1.13 52.36 -35.38
CA SER A 101 2.28 52.13 -34.51
C SER A 101 2.55 50.62 -34.32
N GLU A 102 3.75 50.17 -34.69
CA GLU A 102 4.25 48.82 -34.40
C GLU A 102 5.00 48.84 -33.07
N GLU A 103 4.29 48.63 -31.95
CA GLU A 103 4.90 48.39 -30.64
C GLU A 103 5.49 46.97 -30.58
N GLU A 104 6.81 46.89 -30.78
CA GLU A 104 7.62 45.69 -30.53
C GLU A 104 8.33 45.81 -29.18
N TYR A 105 8.29 44.77 -28.35
CA TYR A 105 8.98 44.75 -27.04
C TYR A 105 9.28 43.33 -26.56
N GLY A 106 10.24 43.21 -25.64
CA GLY A 106 10.54 41.97 -24.91
C GLY A 106 10.20 42.05 -23.42
N GLU A 107 9.96 40.91 -22.80
CA GLU A 107 9.79 40.74 -21.34
C GLU A 107 10.50 39.46 -20.87
N PHE A 108 11.27 39.55 -19.78
CA PHE A 108 11.97 38.42 -19.19
C PHE A 108 11.23 37.87 -17.97
N LEU A 109 11.20 36.55 -17.80
CA LEU A 109 10.54 35.94 -16.64
C LEU A 109 11.20 36.35 -15.30
N HIS A 110 12.50 36.62 -15.28
CA HIS A 110 13.22 37.05 -14.08
C HIS A 110 13.09 38.56 -13.79
N LEU A 111 12.43 39.33 -14.66
CA LEU A 111 12.12 40.76 -14.50
C LEU A 111 10.64 41.03 -14.84
N PRO A 112 9.69 40.44 -14.08
CA PRO A 112 8.26 40.50 -14.41
C PRO A 112 7.75 41.94 -14.47
N GLY A 113 6.99 42.27 -15.51
CA GLY A 113 6.43 43.60 -15.75
C GLY A 113 7.39 44.62 -16.38
N LYS A 114 8.69 44.32 -16.52
CA LYS A 114 9.64 45.22 -17.20
C LYS A 114 9.62 44.95 -18.71
N ARG A 115 9.11 45.90 -19.48
CA ARG A 115 9.12 45.89 -20.95
C ARG A 115 10.38 46.53 -21.51
N PHE A 116 11.06 45.83 -22.41
CA PHE A 116 12.25 46.28 -23.10
C PHE A 116 11.90 46.62 -24.55
N TYR A 117 11.97 47.89 -24.93
CA TYR A 117 11.66 48.36 -26.28
C TYR A 117 12.90 48.41 -27.20
N ASP A 118 14.09 48.57 -26.63
CA ASP A 118 15.35 48.46 -27.36
C ASP A 118 15.92 47.03 -27.24
N PHE A 119 16.04 46.35 -28.37
CA PHE A 119 16.59 44.99 -28.46
C PHE A 119 18.10 44.93 -28.11
N SER A 120 18.79 46.07 -28.11
CA SER A 120 20.16 46.20 -27.59
C SER A 120 20.18 46.03 -26.06
N GLU A 121 19.14 46.45 -25.34
CA GLU A 121 18.99 46.18 -23.91
C GLU A 121 18.70 44.71 -23.65
N ILE A 122 17.85 44.07 -24.48
CA ILE A 122 17.59 42.63 -24.41
C ILE A 122 18.90 41.84 -24.58
N ARG A 123 19.75 42.23 -25.54
CA ARG A 123 21.09 41.65 -25.73
C ARG A 123 21.98 41.80 -24.50
N ARG A 124 22.03 43.01 -23.90
CA ARG A 124 22.81 43.27 -22.67
C ARG A 124 22.29 42.48 -21.47
N GLU A 125 20.96 42.35 -21.34
CA GLU A 125 20.31 41.58 -20.27
C GLU A 125 20.59 40.08 -20.40
N ILE A 126 20.50 39.49 -21.61
CA ILE A 126 20.87 38.09 -21.85
C ILE A 126 22.33 37.83 -21.44
N GLN A 127 23.24 38.74 -21.78
CA GLN A 127 24.66 38.62 -21.41
C GLN A 127 24.84 38.72 -19.89
N ALA A 128 24.29 39.76 -19.25
CA ALA A 128 24.40 39.97 -17.79
C ALA A 128 23.79 38.82 -16.98
N GLU A 129 22.63 38.32 -17.40
CA GLU A 129 21.96 37.16 -16.80
C GLU A 129 22.77 35.87 -17.01
N THR A 130 23.45 35.74 -18.15
CA THR A 130 24.37 34.62 -18.41
C THR A 130 25.59 34.68 -17.51
N ASP A 131 26.23 35.84 -17.39
CA ASP A 131 27.41 36.05 -16.53
C ASP A 131 27.09 35.87 -15.04
N ARG A 132 25.88 36.23 -14.61
CA ARG A 132 25.42 36.07 -13.22
C ARG A 132 25.36 34.60 -12.76
N GLU A 133 24.96 33.69 -13.65
CA GLU A 133 24.73 32.28 -13.31
C GLU A 133 25.88 31.37 -13.75
N ALA A 134 26.45 31.60 -14.95
CA ALA A 134 27.54 30.78 -15.50
C ALA A 134 28.94 31.32 -15.16
N GLY A 135 29.03 32.51 -14.55
CA GLY A 135 30.28 33.19 -14.23
C GLY A 135 31.03 33.75 -15.44
N GLY A 136 32.09 34.52 -15.17
CA GLY A 136 32.98 35.06 -16.21
C GLY A 136 33.85 34.00 -16.88
N ASN A 137 34.08 32.85 -16.24
CA ASN A 137 35.05 31.82 -16.65
C ASN A 137 34.57 30.95 -17.84
N LYS A 138 33.78 31.50 -18.77
CA LYS A 138 33.30 30.84 -20.00
C LYS A 138 32.56 29.50 -19.83
N GLY A 139 32.13 29.16 -18.61
CA GLY A 139 31.36 27.95 -18.31
C GLY A 139 29.94 27.97 -18.87
N VAL A 140 29.24 26.82 -18.81
CA VAL A 140 27.84 26.67 -19.22
C VAL A 140 26.96 26.22 -18.04
N SER A 141 25.69 26.59 -18.08
CA SER A 141 24.66 26.21 -17.09
C SER A 141 23.39 25.74 -17.80
N ASP A 142 22.74 24.72 -17.23
CA ASP A 142 21.49 24.12 -17.73
C ASP A 142 20.25 24.97 -17.38
N ARG A 143 20.38 25.94 -16.46
CA ARG A 143 19.30 26.81 -16.03
C ARG A 143 18.93 27.79 -17.14
N GLN A 144 17.83 27.50 -17.83
CA GLN A 144 17.33 28.31 -18.93
C GLN A 144 17.05 29.79 -18.58
N ILE A 145 17.25 30.68 -19.56
CA ILE A 145 16.70 32.04 -19.59
C ILE A 145 15.38 31.99 -20.36
N ARG A 146 14.34 32.69 -19.89
CA ARG A 146 13.03 32.78 -20.57
C ARG A 146 12.74 34.22 -20.98
N LEU A 147 12.54 34.42 -22.28
CA LEU A 147 12.27 35.71 -22.91
C LEU A 147 11.02 35.61 -23.79
N LYS A 148 10.02 36.46 -23.54
CA LYS A 148 8.86 36.66 -24.43
C LYS A 148 9.15 37.86 -25.32
N VAL A 149 8.94 37.73 -26.64
CA VAL A 149 9.06 38.84 -27.60
C VAL A 149 7.73 39.03 -28.31
N PHE A 150 7.23 40.26 -28.24
CA PHE A 150 5.96 40.69 -28.81
C PHE A 150 6.25 41.51 -30.08
N SER A 151 5.75 41.08 -31.24
CA SER A 151 5.91 41.79 -32.52
C SER A 151 4.80 41.42 -33.49
N PRO A 152 4.34 42.33 -34.39
CA PRO A 152 3.38 41.98 -35.43
C PRO A 152 4.04 41.20 -36.60
N ASN A 153 5.37 41.25 -36.69
CA ASN A 153 6.18 40.74 -37.79
C ASN A 153 6.69 39.30 -37.57
N VAL A 154 6.47 38.73 -36.38
CA VAL A 154 6.83 37.34 -36.03
C VAL A 154 5.61 36.41 -36.08
N LEU A 155 5.87 35.10 -36.16
CA LEU A 155 4.85 34.06 -35.94
C LEU A 155 4.85 33.67 -34.46
N ASP A 156 3.71 33.21 -33.94
CA ASP A 156 3.68 32.54 -32.64
C ASP A 156 4.56 31.29 -32.70
N ILE A 157 5.64 31.22 -31.90
CA ILE A 157 6.52 30.05 -31.83
C ILE A 157 7.37 30.05 -30.56
N THR A 158 7.60 28.87 -29.98
CA THR A 158 8.62 28.68 -28.92
C THR A 158 9.87 28.05 -29.51
N LEU A 159 10.97 28.79 -29.47
CA LEU A 159 12.30 28.41 -29.91
C LEU A 159 13.21 28.23 -28.68
N VAL A 160 14.10 27.26 -28.70
CA VAL A 160 15.14 27.06 -27.69
C VAL A 160 16.50 27.15 -28.36
N ASP A 161 17.23 28.25 -28.12
CA ASP A 161 18.64 28.35 -28.53
C ASP A 161 19.49 27.57 -27.52
N LEU A 162 20.29 26.64 -28.02
CA LEU A 162 21.16 25.79 -27.20
C LEU A 162 22.63 26.16 -27.44
N PRO A 163 23.51 26.01 -26.41
CA PRO A 163 24.93 26.25 -26.56
C PRO A 163 25.56 25.55 -27.77
N GLY A 164 26.43 26.28 -28.47
CA GLY A 164 27.14 25.73 -29.62
C GLY A 164 28.20 24.71 -29.23
N ILE A 165 28.26 23.58 -29.95
CA ILE A 165 29.21 22.50 -29.67
C ILE A 165 30.63 22.97 -30.00
N THR A 166 31.57 22.76 -29.08
CA THR A 166 33.00 23.12 -29.17
C THR A 166 33.89 21.90 -28.98
N LYS A 167 34.72 21.56 -29.96
CA LYS A 167 35.57 20.35 -29.93
C LYS A 167 36.84 20.47 -29.09
N VAL A 168 37.27 21.70 -28.77
CA VAL A 168 38.45 21.99 -27.97
C VAL A 168 38.07 23.08 -26.96
N PRO A 169 38.35 22.91 -25.65
CA PRO A 169 38.13 23.97 -24.66
C PRO A 169 39.05 25.16 -24.94
N VAL A 170 38.51 26.38 -24.86
CA VAL A 170 39.26 27.63 -25.10
C VAL A 170 39.23 28.56 -23.90
N GLY A 171 40.40 29.05 -23.49
CA GLY A 171 40.55 29.84 -22.26
C GLY A 171 40.26 29.01 -21.01
N ASP A 172 39.55 29.58 -20.04
CA ASP A 172 39.24 28.97 -18.73
C ASP A 172 38.13 27.89 -18.77
N GLN A 173 37.79 27.37 -19.95
CA GLN A 173 36.77 26.33 -20.11
C GLN A 173 37.26 24.99 -19.54
N PRO A 174 36.40 24.23 -18.83
CA PRO A 174 36.77 22.93 -18.30
C PRO A 174 36.92 21.90 -19.42
N SER A 175 37.77 20.89 -19.22
CA SER A 175 38.05 19.85 -20.22
C SER A 175 36.84 18.98 -20.60
N ASP A 176 35.79 18.97 -19.79
CA ASP A 176 34.52 18.26 -20.03
C ASP A 176 33.45 19.11 -20.75
N ILE A 177 33.77 20.36 -21.14
CA ILE A 177 32.80 21.32 -21.68
C ILE A 177 31.98 20.78 -22.86
N GLU A 178 32.62 20.03 -23.76
CA GLU A 178 31.99 19.40 -24.91
C GLU A 178 30.96 18.34 -24.48
N ALA A 179 31.32 17.50 -23.52
CA ALA A 179 30.44 16.47 -22.97
C ALA A 179 29.25 17.10 -22.24
N ARG A 180 29.48 18.16 -21.44
CA ARG A 180 28.41 18.93 -20.78
C ARG A 180 27.42 19.54 -21.78
N ILE A 181 27.92 20.17 -22.85
CA ILE A 181 27.09 20.74 -23.91
C ILE A 181 26.31 19.65 -24.66
N ARG A 182 26.94 18.52 -25.01
CA ARG A 182 26.22 17.39 -25.65
C ARG A 182 25.15 16.81 -24.74
N THR A 183 25.42 16.60 -23.45
CA THR A 183 24.43 16.11 -22.48
C THR A 183 23.27 17.09 -22.31
N MET A 184 23.56 18.39 -22.24
CA MET A 184 22.53 19.44 -22.21
C MET A 184 21.68 19.43 -23.48
N ILE A 185 22.27 19.36 -24.68
CA ILE A 185 21.49 19.29 -25.93
C ILE A 185 20.60 18.04 -25.93
N MET A 186 21.16 16.87 -25.55
CA MET A 186 20.43 15.61 -25.53
C MET A 186 19.24 15.61 -24.56
N SER A 187 19.27 16.34 -23.44
CA SER A 187 18.12 16.41 -22.53
C SER A 187 16.91 17.14 -23.14
N TYR A 188 17.14 18.06 -24.08
CA TYR A 188 16.08 18.69 -24.88
C TYR A 188 15.69 17.82 -26.08
N ILE A 189 16.65 17.42 -26.93
CA ILE A 189 16.32 16.80 -28.22
C ILE A 189 15.89 15.34 -28.14
N LYS A 190 16.19 14.62 -27.05
CA LYS A 190 15.69 13.25 -26.84
C LYS A 190 14.17 13.21 -26.65
N GLN A 191 13.55 14.33 -26.31
CA GLN A 191 12.10 14.40 -26.10
C GLN A 191 11.32 14.29 -27.42
N PRO A 192 10.36 13.35 -27.55
CA PRO A 192 9.56 13.21 -28.78
C PRO A 192 8.75 14.46 -29.13
N SER A 193 8.39 15.27 -28.13
CA SER A 193 7.69 16.54 -28.34
C SER A 193 8.57 17.64 -28.96
N CYS A 194 9.89 17.47 -28.96
CA CYS A 194 10.83 18.47 -29.47
C CYS A 194 11.09 18.28 -30.97
N LEU A 195 10.88 19.34 -31.76
CA LEU A 195 11.39 19.45 -33.13
C LEU A 195 12.85 19.89 -33.08
N ILE A 196 13.69 19.28 -33.93
CA ILE A 196 15.13 19.56 -33.98
C ILE A 196 15.42 20.42 -35.21
N LEU A 197 15.99 21.62 -35.00
CA LEU A 197 16.49 22.48 -36.07
C LEU A 197 18.01 22.35 -36.16
N ALA A 198 18.49 21.49 -37.06
CA ALA A 198 19.89 21.13 -37.20
C ALA A 198 20.64 22.11 -38.14
N VAL A 199 21.34 23.08 -37.56
CA VAL A 199 22.01 24.18 -38.27
C VAL A 199 23.47 23.83 -38.58
N THR A 200 23.75 23.60 -39.86
CA THR A 200 25.08 23.21 -40.40
C THR A 200 25.56 24.21 -41.47
N PRO A 201 26.83 24.64 -41.49
CA PRO A 201 27.32 25.54 -42.53
C PRO A 201 27.76 24.77 -43.80
N ALA A 202 27.44 25.33 -44.97
CA ALA A 202 27.65 24.73 -46.28
C ALA A 202 29.13 24.57 -46.69
N ASN A 203 30.02 25.33 -46.08
CA ASN A 203 31.47 25.24 -46.27
C ASN A 203 32.13 24.17 -45.39
N SER A 204 31.34 23.26 -44.80
CA SER A 204 31.80 22.11 -44.04
C SER A 204 31.13 20.84 -44.56
N ASP A 205 31.83 19.70 -44.49
CA ASP A 205 31.28 18.42 -44.91
C ASP A 205 30.11 17.99 -44.00
N LEU A 206 28.97 17.68 -44.64
CA LEU A 206 27.72 17.34 -43.97
C LEU A 206 27.85 16.08 -43.11
N ALA A 207 28.67 15.10 -43.54
CA ALA A 207 28.89 13.85 -42.79
C ALA A 207 29.57 14.09 -41.42
N ASN A 208 30.32 15.18 -41.31
CA ASN A 208 31.05 15.58 -40.11
C ASN A 208 30.27 16.60 -39.24
N SER A 209 28.99 16.85 -39.54
CA SER A 209 28.15 17.78 -38.79
C SER A 209 27.74 17.22 -37.42
N ASP A 210 28.28 17.81 -36.34
CA ASP A 210 27.86 17.51 -34.97
C ASP A 210 26.34 17.71 -34.75
N ALA A 211 25.71 18.63 -35.50
CA ALA A 211 24.26 18.86 -35.42
C ALA A 211 23.46 17.65 -35.93
N LEU A 212 23.85 17.09 -37.08
CA LEU A 212 23.16 15.94 -37.67
C LEU A 212 23.49 14.64 -36.93
N GLN A 213 24.70 14.52 -36.36
CA GLN A 213 25.05 13.38 -35.50
C GLN A 213 24.23 13.36 -34.21
N LEU A 214 24.11 14.50 -33.52
CA LEU A 214 23.23 14.60 -32.33
C LEU A 214 21.75 14.40 -32.70
N ALA A 215 21.29 14.95 -33.82
CA ALA A 215 19.92 14.74 -34.29
C ALA A 215 19.66 13.25 -34.60
N GLY A 216 20.54 12.57 -35.34
CA GLY A 216 20.42 11.14 -35.65
C GLY A 216 20.46 10.24 -34.41
N ASN A 217 21.21 10.62 -33.37
CA ASN A 217 21.21 9.91 -32.09
C ASN A 217 19.89 10.05 -31.30
N ALA A 218 19.07 11.06 -31.60
CA ALA A 218 17.79 11.33 -30.92
C ALA A 218 16.56 11.04 -31.79
N ASP A 219 16.70 11.12 -33.11
CA ASP A 219 15.69 10.92 -34.16
C ASP A 219 16.35 10.18 -35.34
N PRO A 220 16.64 8.86 -35.21
CA PRO A 220 17.34 8.08 -36.25
C PRO A 220 16.60 8.06 -37.60
N ASP A 221 15.28 8.23 -37.56
CA ASP A 221 14.39 8.28 -38.71
C ASP A 221 14.35 9.65 -39.43
N GLY A 222 14.96 10.69 -38.85
CA GLY A 222 14.88 12.07 -39.36
C GLY A 222 13.43 12.59 -39.45
N SER A 223 12.55 12.10 -38.57
CA SER A 223 11.09 12.31 -38.59
C SER A 223 10.66 13.68 -38.06
N ARG A 224 11.43 14.24 -37.13
CA ARG A 224 11.18 15.51 -36.43
C ARG A 224 12.38 16.46 -36.52
N THR A 225 13.30 16.18 -37.44
CA THR A 225 14.52 16.96 -37.69
C THR A 225 14.43 17.72 -39.01
N ILE A 226 14.59 19.05 -38.94
CA ILE A 226 14.71 19.96 -40.08
C ILE A 226 16.19 20.34 -40.24
N GLY A 227 16.76 20.11 -41.42
CA GLY A 227 18.12 20.56 -41.74
C GLY A 227 18.13 22.02 -42.19
N VAL A 228 18.99 22.86 -41.59
CA VAL A 228 19.23 24.23 -42.05
C VAL A 228 20.69 24.33 -42.50
N ILE A 229 20.88 24.62 -43.79
CA ILE A 229 22.19 24.84 -44.39
C ILE A 229 22.45 26.34 -44.41
N THR A 230 23.48 26.81 -43.72
CA THR A 230 23.88 28.23 -43.67
C THR A 230 25.12 28.48 -44.54
N LYS A 231 25.51 29.74 -44.76
CA LYS A 231 26.79 30.10 -45.40
C LYS A 231 26.99 29.57 -46.84
N LEU A 232 25.92 29.50 -47.64
CA LEU A 232 25.98 29.05 -49.05
C LEU A 232 26.75 30.02 -49.97
N ASP A 233 26.96 31.24 -49.50
CA ASP A 233 27.68 32.33 -50.15
C ASP A 233 29.20 32.10 -50.19
N ILE A 234 29.79 31.58 -49.09
CA ILE A 234 31.23 31.31 -48.93
C ILE A 234 31.61 29.84 -49.21
N MET A 235 30.87 29.15 -50.06
CA MET A 235 31.26 27.82 -50.56
C MET A 235 32.43 27.90 -51.53
N ASP A 236 33.25 26.84 -51.59
CA ASP A 236 34.38 26.75 -52.51
C ASP A 236 33.93 26.89 -53.97
N ARG A 237 34.69 27.66 -54.76
CA ARG A 237 34.37 27.93 -56.17
C ARG A 237 34.32 26.62 -56.96
N GLY A 238 33.19 26.36 -57.60
CA GLY A 238 32.93 25.12 -58.33
C GLY A 238 32.13 24.07 -57.54
N THR A 239 31.83 24.32 -56.26
CA THR A 239 30.91 23.50 -55.46
C THR A 239 29.53 24.16 -55.33
N ASP A 240 28.51 23.36 -55.00
CA ASP A 240 27.15 23.83 -54.75
C ASP A 240 26.42 23.00 -53.69
N ALA A 241 25.38 23.58 -53.09
CA ALA A 241 24.58 22.93 -52.06
C ALA A 241 23.37 22.15 -52.60
N ARG A 242 23.18 21.99 -53.92
CA ARG A 242 21.96 21.42 -54.51
C ARG A 242 21.68 20.01 -54.03
N ASN A 243 22.71 19.17 -53.94
CA ASN A 243 22.58 17.80 -53.44
C ASN A 243 22.32 17.74 -51.93
N LEU A 244 22.79 18.73 -51.16
CA LEU A 244 22.48 18.91 -49.74
C LEU A 244 20.99 19.28 -49.56
N LEU A 245 20.51 20.30 -50.28
CA LEU A 245 19.12 20.80 -50.21
C LEU A 245 18.07 19.79 -50.72
N LEU A 246 18.47 18.91 -51.64
CA LEU A 246 17.66 17.78 -52.09
C LEU A 246 17.68 16.60 -51.11
N GLY A 247 18.51 16.60 -50.07
CA GLY A 247 18.62 15.52 -49.10
C GLY A 247 19.27 14.24 -49.65
N LYS A 248 20.06 14.33 -50.73
CA LYS A 248 20.69 13.17 -51.37
C LYS A 248 21.90 12.61 -50.60
N VAL A 249 22.48 13.39 -49.70
CA VAL A 249 23.68 13.02 -48.93
C VAL A 249 23.28 12.36 -47.60
N ILE A 250 22.50 13.07 -46.78
CA ILE A 250 21.87 12.55 -45.56
C ILE A 250 20.38 12.85 -45.67
N PRO A 251 19.48 11.87 -45.86
CA PRO A 251 18.05 12.12 -46.00
C PRO A 251 17.40 12.49 -44.65
N LEU A 252 16.54 13.51 -44.66
CA LEU A 252 15.67 13.90 -43.54
C LEU A 252 14.23 13.95 -44.05
N ARG A 253 13.25 13.44 -43.29
CA ARG A 253 11.84 13.40 -43.75
C ARG A 253 11.24 14.80 -43.90
N LEU A 254 11.67 15.74 -43.07
CA LEU A 254 11.28 17.16 -43.16
C LEU A 254 12.16 17.96 -44.15
N GLY A 255 13.22 17.34 -44.69
CA GLY A 255 14.13 17.92 -45.67
C GLY A 255 15.03 19.04 -45.14
N TYR A 256 15.66 19.74 -46.09
CA TYR A 256 16.61 20.82 -45.85
C TYR A 256 16.11 22.16 -46.37
N ILE A 257 16.60 23.25 -45.78
CA ILE A 257 16.41 24.63 -46.24
C ILE A 257 17.77 25.35 -46.22
N GLY A 258 18.11 26.03 -47.31
CA GLY A 258 19.32 26.83 -47.44
C GLY A 258 19.05 28.29 -47.08
N VAL A 259 19.92 28.91 -46.28
CA VAL A 259 19.81 30.32 -45.89
C VAL A 259 21.16 31.03 -46.01
N VAL A 260 21.12 32.30 -46.44
CA VAL A 260 22.26 33.21 -46.47
C VAL A 260 22.00 34.31 -45.45
N ASN A 261 22.82 34.33 -44.41
CA ASN A 261 22.75 35.33 -43.35
C ASN A 261 23.83 36.40 -43.56
N ARG A 262 23.69 37.54 -42.89
CA ARG A 262 24.72 38.59 -42.80
C ARG A 262 26.08 38.02 -42.40
N SER A 263 27.12 38.42 -43.12
CA SER A 263 28.52 38.16 -42.79
C SER A 263 28.97 39.00 -41.59
N GLN A 264 30.17 38.74 -41.07
CA GLN A 264 30.74 39.55 -39.98
C GLN A 264 30.98 41.01 -40.41
N GLU A 265 31.28 41.25 -41.69
CA GLU A 265 31.43 42.59 -42.27
C GLU A 265 30.08 43.31 -42.33
N ASP A 266 29.03 42.66 -42.82
CA ASP A 266 27.66 43.22 -42.87
C ASP A 266 27.15 43.62 -41.47
N ILE A 267 27.49 42.83 -40.44
CA ILE A 267 27.14 43.13 -39.04
C ILE A 267 27.90 44.35 -38.53
N LEU A 268 29.19 44.49 -38.83
CA LEU A 268 29.99 45.66 -38.45
C LEU A 268 29.54 46.94 -39.18
N LEU A 269 29.07 46.80 -40.43
CA LEU A 269 28.45 47.88 -41.22
C LEU A 269 27.00 48.17 -40.80
N ASN A 270 26.47 47.49 -39.78
CA ASN A 270 25.08 47.61 -39.30
C ASN A 270 24.02 47.41 -40.40
N GLN A 271 24.27 46.53 -41.38
CA GLN A 271 23.29 46.19 -42.40
C GLN A 271 22.00 45.66 -41.75
N SER A 272 20.85 46.21 -42.13
CA SER A 272 19.58 45.80 -41.53
C SER A 272 19.19 44.38 -41.97
N ILE A 273 18.41 43.68 -41.13
CA ILE A 273 17.90 42.35 -41.48
C ILE A 273 16.97 42.40 -42.70
N LYS A 274 16.27 43.52 -42.93
CA LYS A 274 15.43 43.71 -44.13
C LYS A 274 16.29 43.75 -45.40
N ASP A 275 17.42 44.46 -45.38
CA ASP A 275 18.35 44.52 -46.53
C ASP A 275 19.02 43.15 -46.77
N ALA A 276 19.35 42.44 -45.69
CA ALA A 276 19.91 41.09 -45.76
C ALA A 276 18.94 40.08 -46.42
N LEU A 277 17.63 40.15 -46.13
CA LEU A 277 16.62 39.31 -46.79
C LEU A 277 16.51 39.62 -48.29
N VAL A 278 16.65 40.89 -48.71
CA VAL A 278 16.69 41.28 -50.13
C VAL A 278 17.98 40.78 -50.80
N ALA A 279 19.11 40.84 -50.10
CA ALA A 279 20.39 40.30 -50.57
C ALA A 279 20.34 38.76 -50.72
N GLU A 280 19.71 38.05 -49.77
CA GLU A 280 19.47 36.61 -49.82
C GLU A 280 18.58 36.23 -51.03
N GLU A 281 17.47 36.95 -51.23
CA GLU A 281 16.57 36.70 -52.36
C GLU A 281 17.29 36.93 -53.71
N LYS A 282 18.11 37.98 -53.80
CA LYS A 282 18.97 38.26 -54.96
C LYS A 282 20.02 37.17 -55.17
N PHE A 283 20.64 36.67 -54.09
CA PHE A 283 21.61 35.58 -54.15
C PHE A 283 21.00 34.33 -54.80
N PHE A 284 19.85 33.87 -54.29
CA PHE A 284 19.19 32.67 -54.80
C PHE A 284 18.65 32.85 -56.23
N ARG A 285 18.08 34.01 -56.58
CA ARG A 285 17.66 34.30 -57.97
C ARG A 285 18.81 34.38 -58.97
N SER A 286 19.99 34.84 -58.54
CA SER A 286 21.14 35.05 -59.44
C SER A 286 21.91 33.78 -59.81
N ARG A 287 21.75 32.69 -59.05
CA ARG A 287 22.50 31.43 -59.25
C ARG A 287 21.63 30.33 -59.89
N PRO A 288 21.84 29.97 -61.18
CA PRO A 288 21.01 28.99 -61.88
C PRO A 288 20.93 27.61 -61.23
N VAL A 289 21.91 27.24 -60.40
CA VAL A 289 21.97 25.95 -59.71
C VAL A 289 20.81 25.76 -58.71
N TYR A 290 20.30 26.87 -58.15
CA TYR A 290 19.16 26.88 -57.21
C TYR A 290 17.81 27.13 -57.89
N ASN A 291 17.77 27.30 -59.23
CA ASN A 291 16.52 27.39 -59.97
C ASN A 291 15.74 26.08 -59.84
N GLY A 292 14.47 26.18 -59.42
CA GLY A 292 13.64 25.02 -59.08
C GLY A 292 13.77 24.50 -57.64
N LEU A 293 14.54 25.19 -56.78
CA LEU A 293 14.59 24.95 -55.32
C LEU A 293 14.10 26.16 -54.49
N ALA A 294 13.30 27.04 -55.10
CA ALA A 294 12.81 28.26 -54.46
C ALA A 294 11.90 28.00 -53.23
N ASP A 295 11.35 26.79 -53.08
CA ASP A 295 10.63 26.30 -51.90
C ASP A 295 11.54 25.92 -50.72
N ARG A 296 12.85 25.79 -50.97
CA ARG A 296 13.88 25.34 -50.01
C ARG A 296 15.00 26.35 -49.79
N CYS A 297 14.82 27.58 -50.27
CA CYS A 297 15.83 28.63 -50.22
C CYS A 297 15.24 29.88 -49.59
N GLY A 298 15.95 30.44 -48.61
CA GLY A 298 15.62 31.69 -47.95
C GLY A 298 14.97 31.55 -46.57
N VAL A 299 15.28 32.50 -45.68
CA VAL A 299 14.67 32.64 -44.36
C VAL A 299 13.12 32.73 -44.42
N PRO A 300 12.48 33.41 -45.41
CA PRO A 300 11.02 33.42 -45.49
C PRO A 300 10.41 32.03 -45.72
N GLN A 301 11.09 31.15 -46.46
CA GLN A 301 10.65 29.76 -46.64
C GLN A 301 10.93 28.92 -45.39
N LEU A 302 12.04 29.18 -44.69
CA LEU A 302 12.31 28.59 -43.38
C LEU A 302 11.19 28.90 -42.38
N ALA A 303 10.83 30.17 -42.21
CA ALA A 303 9.75 30.58 -41.31
C ALA A 303 8.41 29.92 -41.67
N LYS A 304 8.04 29.93 -42.96
CA LYS A 304 6.81 29.31 -43.47
C LYS A 304 6.77 27.80 -43.20
N LYS A 305 7.84 27.08 -43.57
CA LYS A 305 7.91 25.61 -43.43
C LYS A 305 7.99 25.19 -41.96
N LEU A 306 8.75 25.91 -41.14
CA LEU A 306 8.87 25.67 -39.70
C LEU A 306 7.51 25.78 -39.01
N ASN A 307 6.73 26.81 -39.33
CA ASN A 307 5.37 26.99 -38.81
C ASN A 307 4.42 25.85 -39.25
N GLN A 308 4.43 25.48 -40.54
CA GLN A 308 3.62 24.37 -41.04
C GLN A 308 3.92 23.04 -40.32
N ILE A 309 5.21 22.72 -40.19
CA ILE A 309 5.68 21.53 -39.47
C ILE A 309 5.30 21.59 -38.00
N LEU A 310 5.51 22.74 -37.34
CA LEU A 310 5.17 22.92 -35.92
C LEU A 310 3.67 22.70 -35.66
N VAL A 311 2.79 23.27 -36.49
CA VAL A 311 1.34 23.07 -36.37
C VAL A 311 0.96 21.61 -36.55
N GLN A 312 1.53 20.92 -37.54
CA GLN A 312 1.29 19.49 -37.78
C GLN A 312 1.79 18.63 -36.61
N HIS A 313 2.99 18.93 -36.08
CA HIS A 313 3.61 18.25 -34.95
C HIS A 313 2.82 18.43 -33.66
N ILE A 314 2.38 19.66 -33.36
CA ILE A 314 1.49 19.92 -32.23
C ILE A 314 0.18 19.13 -32.39
N LYS A 315 -0.47 19.17 -33.57
CA LYS A 315 -1.70 18.41 -33.83
C LYS A 315 -1.52 16.90 -33.62
N ALA A 316 -0.38 16.33 -33.98
CA ALA A 316 -0.06 14.92 -33.75
C ALA A 316 0.15 14.57 -32.26
N ILE A 317 0.72 15.48 -31.47
CA ILE A 317 1.04 15.24 -30.04
C ILE A 317 -0.15 15.52 -29.12
N LEU A 318 -1.01 16.49 -29.46
CA LEU A 318 -2.12 16.96 -28.61
C LEU A 318 -3.03 15.83 -28.08
N PRO A 319 -3.45 14.80 -28.86
CA PRO A 319 -4.24 13.69 -28.33
C PRO A 319 -3.50 12.88 -27.25
N GLY A 320 -2.20 12.60 -27.46
CA GLY A 320 -1.35 11.92 -26.48
C GLY A 320 -1.13 12.75 -25.22
N LEU A 321 -0.97 14.08 -25.37
CA LEU A 321 -0.88 15.02 -24.27
C LEU A 321 -2.17 15.06 -23.44
N LYS A 322 -3.34 15.12 -24.09
CA LYS A 322 -4.66 15.07 -23.43
C LYS A 322 -4.87 13.76 -22.66
N SER A 323 -4.47 12.63 -23.25
CA SER A 323 -4.49 11.31 -22.59
C SER A 323 -3.58 11.28 -21.34
N ARG A 324 -2.32 11.74 -21.45
CA ARG A 324 -1.39 11.84 -20.31
C ARG A 324 -1.95 12.70 -19.17
N ILE A 325 -2.51 13.87 -19.49
CA ILE A 325 -3.11 14.77 -18.49
C ILE A 325 -4.34 14.13 -17.84
N SER A 326 -5.20 13.46 -18.61
CA SER A 326 -6.37 12.74 -18.07
C SER A 326 -5.96 11.64 -17.08
N SER A 327 -4.99 10.78 -17.46
CA SER A 327 -4.47 9.73 -16.59
C SER A 327 -3.80 10.29 -15.32
N ALA A 328 -3.04 11.39 -15.45
CA ALA A 328 -2.45 12.08 -14.30
C ALA A 328 -3.54 12.65 -13.36
N LEU A 329 -4.59 13.25 -13.91
CA LEU A 329 -5.72 13.79 -13.15
C LEU A 329 -6.46 12.68 -12.38
N VAL A 330 -6.74 11.53 -13.00
CA VAL A 330 -7.38 10.38 -12.33
C VAL A 330 -6.51 9.83 -11.20
N SER A 331 -5.20 9.64 -11.44
CA SER A 331 -4.25 9.17 -10.42
C SER A 331 -4.19 10.13 -9.22
N LEU A 332 -4.05 11.43 -9.51
CA LEU A 332 -3.92 12.47 -8.49
C LEU A 332 -5.23 12.74 -7.74
N ALA A 333 -6.38 12.54 -8.38
CA ALA A 333 -7.69 12.58 -7.72
C ALA A 333 -7.87 11.41 -6.75
N LYS A 334 -7.41 10.20 -7.12
CA LYS A 334 -7.40 9.04 -6.21
C LYS A 334 -6.47 9.27 -5.01
N GLU A 335 -5.29 9.84 -5.23
CA GLU A 335 -4.36 10.24 -4.15
C GLU A 335 -4.98 11.30 -3.23
N HIS A 336 -5.57 12.36 -3.81
CA HIS A 336 -6.25 13.42 -3.05
C HIS A 336 -7.39 12.87 -2.20
N ALA A 337 -8.19 11.95 -2.75
CA ALA A 337 -9.25 11.26 -2.03
C ALA A 337 -8.72 10.42 -0.86
N SER A 338 -7.54 9.78 -0.98
CA SER A 338 -6.95 9.00 0.13
C SER A 338 -6.51 9.87 1.33
N TYR A 339 -6.20 11.15 1.10
CA TYR A 339 -5.94 12.10 2.20
C TYR A 339 -7.21 12.67 2.84
N GLY A 340 -8.37 12.44 2.21
CA GLY A 340 -9.68 12.91 2.64
C GLY A 340 -9.85 14.43 2.68
N GLU A 341 -11.10 14.86 2.89
CA GLU A 341 -11.45 16.27 2.95
C GLU A 341 -11.24 16.85 4.35
N ILE A 342 -10.84 18.13 4.41
CA ILE A 342 -10.82 18.91 5.65
C ILE A 342 -12.23 19.39 5.89
N THR A 343 -12.79 19.10 7.06
CA THR A 343 -14.08 19.64 7.46
C THR A 343 -13.87 20.67 8.56
N GLU A 344 -14.01 21.95 8.21
CA GLU A 344 -13.79 23.08 9.12
C GLU A 344 -15.01 23.35 10.02
N SER A 345 -16.18 22.79 9.71
CA SER A 345 -17.39 22.92 10.53
C SER A 345 -17.43 21.87 11.64
N ARG A 346 -17.75 22.27 12.88
CA ARG A 346 -17.89 21.34 14.01
C ARG A 346 -18.89 20.21 13.75
N ALA A 347 -20.00 20.53 13.08
CA ALA A 347 -21.01 19.53 12.70
C ALA A 347 -20.44 18.45 11.76
N GLY A 348 -19.58 18.84 10.82
CA GLY A 348 -18.93 17.91 9.91
C GLY A 348 -17.74 17.18 10.53
N GLN A 349 -17.02 17.79 11.47
CA GLN A 349 -16.05 17.09 12.34
C GLN A 349 -16.73 15.99 13.16
N GLY A 350 -17.90 16.28 13.75
CA GLY A 350 -18.72 15.29 14.44
C GLY A 350 -19.15 14.15 13.53
N ALA A 351 -19.67 14.46 12.32
CA ALA A 351 -20.04 13.45 11.33
C ALA A 351 -18.85 12.58 10.87
N LEU A 352 -17.67 13.17 10.69
CA LEU A 352 -16.44 12.45 10.35
C LEU A 352 -16.01 11.50 11.48
N LEU A 353 -16.03 11.97 12.73
CA LEU A 353 -15.71 11.15 13.89
C LEU A 353 -16.69 9.97 14.02
N LEU A 354 -18.00 10.21 13.90
CA LEU A 354 -19.02 9.15 13.93
C LEU A 354 -18.79 8.10 12.84
N ASN A 355 -18.43 8.53 11.62
CA ASN A 355 -18.13 7.61 10.52
C ASN A 355 -16.91 6.72 10.85
N ILE A 356 -15.82 7.30 11.37
CA ILE A 356 -14.63 6.55 11.79
C ILE A 356 -14.96 5.56 12.91
N LEU A 357 -15.72 5.97 13.93
CA LEU A 357 -16.10 5.11 15.05
C LEU A 357 -17.02 3.96 14.61
N SER A 358 -18.01 4.22 13.74
CA SER A 358 -18.89 3.17 13.21
C SER A 358 -18.13 2.16 12.34
N LYS A 359 -17.32 2.63 11.38
CA LYS A 359 -16.45 1.77 10.57
C LYS A 359 -15.53 0.89 11.42
N TYR A 360 -14.98 1.44 12.51
CA TYR A 360 -14.12 0.67 13.41
C TYR A 360 -14.90 -0.46 14.10
N CYS A 361 -16.10 -0.17 14.61
CA CYS A 361 -16.96 -1.17 15.24
C CYS A 361 -17.40 -2.27 14.26
N GLU A 362 -17.71 -1.90 13.02
CA GLU A 362 -18.04 -2.81 11.93
C GLU A 362 -16.84 -3.71 11.56
N ALA A 363 -15.66 -3.13 11.39
CA ALA A 363 -14.43 -3.87 11.09
C ALA A 363 -14.04 -4.83 12.23
N PHE A 364 -14.11 -4.38 13.49
CA PHE A 364 -13.85 -5.22 14.67
C PHE A 364 -14.83 -6.41 14.71
N SER A 365 -16.13 -6.14 14.54
CA SER A 365 -17.16 -7.16 14.51
C SER A 365 -16.95 -8.16 13.35
N SER A 366 -16.58 -7.67 12.17
CA SER A 366 -16.33 -8.49 10.98
C SER A 366 -15.13 -9.43 11.17
N ILE A 367 -14.03 -8.97 11.79
CA ILE A 367 -12.86 -9.80 12.10
C ILE A 367 -13.19 -10.87 13.17
N VAL A 368 -13.97 -10.52 14.20
CA VAL A 368 -14.44 -11.48 15.20
C VAL A 368 -15.40 -12.52 14.60
N GLU A 369 -16.25 -12.13 13.65
CA GLU A 369 -17.15 -13.04 12.93
C GLU A 369 -16.49 -13.83 11.79
N GLY A 370 -15.27 -13.46 11.37
CA GLY A 370 -14.59 -14.08 10.22
C GLY A 370 -15.12 -13.66 8.85
N LYS A 371 -15.80 -12.50 8.75
CA LYS A 371 -16.39 -11.94 7.52
C LYS A 371 -15.55 -10.86 6.83
N ASN A 372 -14.29 -10.70 7.23
CA ASN A 372 -13.43 -9.65 6.69
C ASN A 372 -13.08 -9.89 5.22
N GLU A 373 -13.20 -8.87 4.38
CA GLU A 373 -12.86 -8.91 2.95
C GLU A 373 -11.35 -9.06 2.73
N GLU A 374 -10.54 -8.43 3.59
CA GLU A 374 -9.07 -8.57 3.59
C GLU A 374 -8.63 -9.78 4.45
N MET A 375 -8.99 -10.98 4.03
CA MET A 375 -8.62 -12.22 4.72
C MET A 375 -7.13 -12.55 4.49
N SER A 376 -6.32 -12.52 5.56
CA SER A 376 -4.94 -12.99 5.52
C SER A 376 -4.89 -14.50 5.26
N THR A 377 -4.14 -14.92 4.23
CA THR A 377 -3.93 -16.32 3.87
C THR A 377 -2.77 -16.99 4.62
N SER A 378 -2.01 -16.23 5.42
CA SER A 378 -0.79 -16.71 6.09
C SER A 378 -0.99 -17.14 7.54
N GLU A 379 -1.95 -16.56 8.28
CA GLU A 379 -2.13 -16.82 9.71
C GLU A 379 -3.62 -16.90 10.12
N LEU A 380 -3.95 -17.89 10.96
CA LEU A 380 -5.22 -17.92 11.70
C LEU A 380 -5.29 -16.71 12.63
N SER A 381 -6.38 -15.95 12.53
CA SER A 381 -6.64 -14.75 13.32
C SER A 381 -8.15 -14.52 13.52
N GLY A 382 -8.52 -13.64 14.45
CA GLY A 382 -9.91 -13.27 14.67
C GLY A 382 -10.74 -14.45 15.21
N GLY A 383 -11.99 -14.59 14.73
CA GLY A 383 -12.89 -15.66 15.15
C GLY A 383 -12.32 -17.08 14.99
N ALA A 384 -11.54 -17.33 13.93
CA ALA A 384 -10.92 -18.64 13.69
C ALA A 384 -9.84 -18.97 14.76
N ARG A 385 -9.12 -17.96 15.25
CA ARG A 385 -8.12 -18.11 16.31
C ARG A 385 -8.74 -18.25 17.69
N ILE A 386 -9.84 -17.54 17.96
CA ILE A 386 -10.69 -17.74 19.15
C ILE A 386 -11.18 -19.20 19.21
N HIS A 387 -11.70 -19.73 18.09
CA HIS A 387 -12.14 -21.13 18.01
C HIS A 387 -10.98 -22.12 18.23
N TYR A 388 -9.80 -21.85 17.65
CA TYR A 388 -8.61 -22.67 17.88
C TYR A 388 -8.17 -22.68 19.36
N ILE A 389 -8.23 -21.54 20.05
CA ILE A 389 -7.90 -21.46 21.49
C ILE A 389 -8.87 -22.32 22.32
N PHE A 390 -10.17 -22.25 22.06
CA PHE A 390 -11.13 -23.10 22.78
C PHE A 390 -10.92 -24.59 22.51
N GLN A 391 -10.83 -25.00 21.24
CA GLN A 391 -10.83 -26.43 20.88
C GLN A 391 -9.45 -27.09 20.92
N SER A 392 -8.42 -26.44 20.38
CA SER A 392 -7.09 -27.05 20.22
C SER A 392 -6.09 -26.69 21.31
N ILE A 393 -6.39 -25.70 22.15
CA ILE A 393 -5.60 -25.41 23.36
C ILE A 393 -6.39 -25.85 24.58
N PHE A 394 -7.50 -25.17 24.92
CA PHE A 394 -8.22 -25.40 26.18
C PHE A 394 -8.77 -26.83 26.32
N VAL A 395 -9.67 -27.28 25.43
CA VAL A 395 -10.28 -28.63 25.53
C VAL A 395 -9.20 -29.72 25.55
N LYS A 396 -8.27 -29.73 24.59
CA LYS A 396 -7.18 -30.71 24.55
C LYS A 396 -6.31 -30.74 25.80
N SER A 397 -5.95 -29.57 26.34
CA SER A 397 -5.18 -29.50 27.59
C SER A 397 -5.95 -30.04 28.81
N LEU A 398 -7.29 -30.06 28.78
CA LEU A 398 -8.08 -30.72 29.82
C LEU A 398 -8.21 -32.23 29.56
N GLU A 399 -8.37 -32.66 28.29
CA GLU A 399 -8.44 -34.07 27.91
C GLU A 399 -7.15 -34.84 28.25
N GLU A 400 -5.99 -34.18 28.21
CA GLU A 400 -4.67 -34.77 28.51
C GLU A 400 -4.43 -35.04 30.01
N VAL A 401 -5.24 -34.50 30.93
CA VAL A 401 -5.05 -34.65 32.39
C VAL A 401 -5.71 -35.93 32.92
N ASP A 402 -4.93 -36.87 33.47
CA ASP A 402 -5.46 -37.96 34.31
C ASP A 402 -5.66 -37.46 35.75
N PRO A 403 -6.89 -37.44 36.30
CA PRO A 403 -7.16 -37.01 37.67
C PRO A 403 -6.49 -37.88 38.74
N CYS A 404 -5.95 -39.05 38.36
CA CYS A 404 -5.21 -39.95 39.25
C CYS A 404 -3.67 -39.83 39.14
N GLU A 405 -3.11 -38.98 38.27
CA GLU A 405 -1.65 -38.91 38.05
C GLU A 405 -0.89 -38.47 39.31
N ASP A 406 -1.35 -37.37 39.94
CA ASP A 406 -0.78 -36.80 41.18
C ASP A 406 -1.39 -37.39 42.47
N LEU A 407 -1.98 -38.59 42.40
CA LEU A 407 -2.57 -39.29 43.54
C LEU A 407 -1.93 -40.67 43.72
N THR A 408 -1.02 -40.77 44.69
CA THR A 408 -0.40 -42.04 45.04
C THR A 408 -1.41 -42.98 45.71
N ASP A 409 -1.15 -44.29 45.64
CA ASP A 409 -1.95 -45.28 46.38
C ASP A 409 -1.94 -45.01 47.89
N ASP A 410 -0.88 -44.38 48.40
CA ASP A 410 -0.72 -44.04 49.81
C ASP A 410 -1.52 -42.77 50.18
N ASP A 411 -1.65 -41.79 49.29
CA ASP A 411 -2.55 -40.63 49.48
C ASP A 411 -4.01 -41.10 49.59
N ILE A 412 -4.42 -42.02 48.71
CA ILE A 412 -5.78 -42.58 48.70
C ILE A 412 -6.01 -43.46 49.93
N ARG A 413 -5.05 -44.32 50.31
CA ARG A 413 -5.12 -45.10 51.56
C ARG A 413 -5.22 -44.20 52.79
N THR A 414 -4.43 -43.13 52.83
CA THR A 414 -4.45 -42.13 53.92
C THR A 414 -5.80 -41.42 53.99
N ALA A 415 -6.39 -41.04 52.84
CA ALA A 415 -7.74 -40.45 52.80
C ALA A 415 -8.82 -41.44 53.29
N ILE A 416 -8.74 -42.72 52.89
CA ILE A 416 -9.66 -43.78 53.33
C ILE A 416 -9.55 -44.00 54.85
N GLN A 417 -8.34 -44.15 55.38
CA GLN A 417 -8.12 -44.37 56.82
C GLN A 417 -8.55 -43.15 57.65
N ASN A 418 -8.24 -41.92 57.20
CA ASN A 418 -8.67 -40.69 57.87
C ASN A 418 -10.19 -40.52 57.90
N ALA A 419 -10.90 -40.88 56.81
CA ALA A 419 -12.37 -40.80 56.77
C ALA A 419 -13.05 -41.92 57.58
N THR A 420 -12.44 -43.10 57.67
CA THR A 420 -12.96 -44.22 58.46
C THR A 420 -12.77 -43.96 59.97
N GLY A 421 -11.69 -43.28 60.35
CA GLY A 421 -11.42 -42.88 61.72
C GLY A 421 -11.21 -44.09 62.64
N PRO A 422 -11.74 -44.09 63.88
CA PRO A 422 -11.46 -45.12 64.89
C PRO A 422 -12.26 -46.42 64.70
N ARG A 423 -12.96 -46.60 63.57
CA ARG A 423 -13.79 -47.79 63.28
C ARG A 423 -13.12 -48.63 62.18
N SER A 424 -13.54 -49.89 62.06
CA SER A 424 -13.20 -50.69 60.88
C SER A 424 -14.27 -50.52 59.81
N ALA A 425 -13.88 -50.23 58.57
CA ALA A 425 -14.81 -50.15 57.45
C ALA A 425 -15.33 -51.54 57.06
N LEU A 426 -16.61 -51.63 56.70
CA LEU A 426 -17.21 -52.83 56.07
C LEU A 426 -17.46 -52.62 54.56
N PHE A 427 -17.38 -51.38 54.10
CA PHE A 427 -17.59 -50.92 52.72
C PHE A 427 -16.69 -49.71 52.45
N VAL A 428 -16.38 -49.44 51.18
CA VAL A 428 -15.58 -48.27 50.78
C VAL A 428 -16.26 -46.97 51.25
N PRO A 429 -15.62 -46.12 52.06
CA PRO A 429 -16.24 -44.86 52.50
C PRO A 429 -16.43 -43.88 51.34
N GLU A 430 -17.49 -43.06 51.39
CA GLU A 430 -17.81 -42.06 50.36
C GLU A 430 -16.95 -40.78 50.48
N VAL A 431 -16.71 -40.34 51.72
CA VAL A 431 -15.98 -39.09 52.04
C VAL A 431 -14.57 -38.97 51.40
N PRO A 432 -13.71 -40.03 51.34
CA PRO A 432 -12.43 -39.97 50.63
C PRO A 432 -12.58 -39.60 49.16
N PHE A 433 -13.59 -40.16 48.48
CA PHE A 433 -13.88 -39.83 47.08
C PHE A 433 -14.31 -38.36 46.97
N GLU A 434 -15.17 -37.87 47.85
CA GLU A 434 -15.61 -36.46 47.83
C GLU A 434 -14.47 -35.47 48.05
N VAL A 435 -13.58 -35.73 49.01
CA VAL A 435 -12.40 -34.88 49.28
C VAL A 435 -11.43 -34.88 48.11
N LEU A 436 -11.15 -36.06 47.55
CA LEU A 436 -10.22 -36.20 46.41
C LEU A 436 -10.79 -35.58 45.14
N VAL A 437 -12.09 -35.73 44.86
CA VAL A 437 -12.70 -35.17 43.65
C VAL A 437 -12.80 -33.64 43.71
N ARG A 438 -13.14 -33.04 44.87
CA ARG A 438 -13.07 -31.58 45.06
C ARG A 438 -11.66 -31.04 44.80
N ARG A 439 -10.62 -31.72 45.31
CA ARG A 439 -9.21 -31.37 45.05
C ARG A 439 -8.85 -31.43 43.56
N GLN A 440 -9.35 -32.40 42.80
CA GLN A 440 -9.07 -32.47 41.36
C GLN A 440 -9.87 -31.44 40.56
N ILE A 441 -11.14 -31.18 40.90
CA ILE A 441 -11.98 -30.16 40.25
C ILE A 441 -11.37 -28.76 40.44
N ALA A 442 -10.85 -28.44 41.62
CA ALA A 442 -10.20 -27.15 41.91
C ALA A 442 -9.06 -26.81 40.92
N ARG A 443 -8.34 -27.83 40.41
CA ARG A 443 -7.23 -27.66 39.45
C ARG A 443 -7.69 -27.17 38.07
N LEU A 444 -8.98 -27.28 37.75
CA LEU A 444 -9.55 -26.85 36.48
C LEU A 444 -9.73 -25.32 36.41
N LEU A 445 -9.61 -24.60 37.54
CA LEU A 445 -9.75 -23.15 37.59
C LEU A 445 -8.65 -22.41 36.81
N ASP A 446 -7.37 -22.68 37.10
CA ASP A 446 -6.23 -22.02 36.46
C ASP A 446 -6.22 -22.12 34.92
N PRO A 447 -6.37 -23.31 34.28
CA PRO A 447 -6.43 -23.39 32.81
C PRO A 447 -7.68 -22.71 32.24
N SER A 448 -8.79 -22.65 32.99
CA SER A 448 -10.01 -21.94 32.57
C SER A 448 -9.82 -20.42 32.58
N LEU A 449 -9.19 -19.87 33.62
CA LEU A 449 -8.82 -18.45 33.68
C LEU A 449 -7.75 -18.10 32.62
N GLN A 450 -6.79 -19.00 32.38
CA GLN A 450 -5.79 -18.82 31.33
C GLN A 450 -6.43 -18.78 29.93
N CYS A 451 -7.46 -19.61 29.68
CA CYS A 451 -8.24 -19.55 28.44
C CYS A 451 -8.87 -18.17 28.22
N ALA A 452 -9.52 -17.59 29.25
CA ALA A 452 -10.10 -16.25 29.16
C ALA A 452 -9.05 -15.18 28.82
N ARG A 453 -7.86 -15.26 29.41
CA ARG A 453 -6.73 -14.35 29.14
C ARG A 453 -6.20 -14.47 27.72
N PHE A 454 -6.09 -15.69 27.18
CA PHE A 454 -5.71 -15.89 25.77
C PHE A 454 -6.73 -15.31 24.79
N ILE A 455 -8.02 -15.35 25.11
CA ILE A 455 -9.06 -14.68 24.31
C ILE A 455 -8.95 -13.15 24.42
N TYR A 456 -8.74 -12.60 25.61
CA TYR A 456 -8.48 -11.16 25.81
C TYR A 456 -7.30 -10.68 24.95
N ASP A 457 -6.17 -11.41 24.96
CA ASP A 457 -4.99 -11.08 24.17
C ASP A 457 -5.26 -11.11 22.66
N GLU A 458 -6.14 -12.00 22.18
CA GLU A 458 -6.56 -12.03 20.78
C GLU A 458 -7.47 -10.85 20.43
N LEU A 459 -8.41 -10.46 21.30
CA LEU A 459 -9.24 -9.26 21.10
C LEU A 459 -8.41 -7.97 21.05
N ILE A 460 -7.35 -7.86 21.85
CA ILE A 460 -6.37 -6.76 21.78
C ILE A 460 -5.59 -6.79 20.45
N LYS A 461 -5.23 -7.97 19.93
CA LYS A 461 -4.59 -8.08 18.60
C LYS A 461 -5.53 -7.68 17.47
N ILE A 462 -6.82 -8.01 17.58
CA ILE A 462 -7.85 -7.58 16.62
C ILE A 462 -7.99 -6.05 16.65
N SER A 463 -8.07 -5.43 17.84
CA SER A 463 -8.25 -3.98 17.97
C SER A 463 -7.14 -3.17 17.28
N HIS A 464 -5.88 -3.60 17.37
CA HIS A 464 -4.75 -2.97 16.70
C HIS A 464 -4.69 -3.21 15.17
N ARG A 465 -5.37 -4.25 14.66
CA ARG A 465 -5.48 -4.54 13.21
C ARG A 465 -6.61 -3.74 12.54
N CYS A 466 -7.60 -3.26 13.31
CA CYS A 466 -8.68 -2.43 12.79
C CYS A 466 -8.18 -1.08 12.26
N MET A 467 -8.57 -0.73 11.02
CA MET A 467 -8.44 0.62 10.42
C MET A 467 -7.04 1.25 10.41
N VAL A 468 -5.99 0.46 10.17
CA VAL A 468 -4.59 0.94 10.10
C VAL A 468 -4.38 2.12 9.14
N ASN A 469 -5.10 2.16 8.01
CA ASN A 469 -4.88 3.17 6.96
C ASN A 469 -5.67 4.48 7.19
N GLU A 470 -6.94 4.41 7.58
CA GLU A 470 -7.74 5.63 7.82
C GLU A 470 -7.32 6.35 9.11
N LEU A 471 -6.89 5.61 10.15
CA LEU A 471 -6.44 6.20 11.42
C LEU A 471 -5.00 6.77 11.37
N GLN A 472 -4.20 6.48 10.33
CA GLN A 472 -2.90 7.15 10.12
C GLN A 472 -3.04 8.67 9.94
N ARG A 473 -4.18 9.13 9.41
CA ARG A 473 -4.49 10.56 9.26
C ARG A 473 -4.64 11.28 10.60
N PHE A 474 -5.11 10.57 11.64
CA PHE A 474 -5.48 11.13 12.94
C PHE A 474 -4.78 10.36 14.09
N PRO A 475 -3.46 10.56 14.30
CA PRO A 475 -2.70 9.81 15.29
C PRO A 475 -3.18 10.05 16.73
N VAL A 476 -3.72 11.23 17.03
CA VAL A 476 -4.27 11.56 18.35
C VAL A 476 -5.58 10.80 18.60
N LEU A 477 -6.52 10.80 17.64
CA LEU A 477 -7.72 9.97 17.70
C LEU A 477 -7.37 8.49 17.86
N ARG A 478 -6.43 7.97 17.07
CA ARG A 478 -5.98 6.58 17.16
C ARG A 478 -5.55 6.21 18.58
N LYS A 479 -4.67 7.00 19.19
CA LYS A 479 -4.19 6.78 20.56
C LYS A 479 -5.33 6.75 21.58
N HIS A 480 -6.31 7.65 21.45
CA HIS A 480 -7.48 7.67 22.33
C HIS A 480 -8.41 6.47 22.10
N MET A 481 -8.60 6.03 20.85
CA MET A 481 -9.35 4.81 20.54
C MET A 481 -8.66 3.57 21.13
N ASP A 482 -7.36 3.40 20.92
CA ASP A 482 -6.53 2.30 21.46
C ASP A 482 -6.62 2.23 23.00
N GLN A 483 -6.62 3.38 23.68
CA GLN A 483 -6.80 3.47 25.14
C GLN A 483 -8.23 3.08 25.59
N VAL A 484 -9.26 3.54 24.88
CA VAL A 484 -10.65 3.23 25.24
C VAL A 484 -10.97 1.75 25.02
N ILE A 485 -10.56 1.13 23.90
CA ILE A 485 -10.75 -0.31 23.67
C ILE A 485 -9.93 -1.16 24.65
N GLY A 486 -8.67 -0.77 24.93
CA GLY A 486 -7.81 -1.50 25.86
C GLY A 486 -8.33 -1.50 27.30
N ASN A 487 -8.94 -0.39 27.75
CA ASN A 487 -9.61 -0.34 29.05
C ASN A 487 -10.92 -1.11 29.05
N PHE A 488 -11.75 -0.96 28.01
CA PHE A 488 -13.04 -1.64 27.92
C PHE A 488 -12.90 -3.18 27.86
N LEU A 489 -11.92 -3.70 27.11
CA LEU A 489 -11.61 -5.14 27.09
C LEU A 489 -11.12 -5.65 28.45
N ARG A 490 -10.43 -4.82 29.24
CA ARG A 490 -9.94 -5.17 30.57
C ARG A 490 -11.09 -5.22 31.59
N GLU A 491 -11.96 -4.19 31.56
CA GLU A 491 -13.20 -4.14 32.34
C GLU A 491 -14.13 -5.32 31.99
N GLY A 492 -14.15 -5.78 30.73
CA GLY A 492 -14.92 -6.94 30.28
C GLY A 492 -14.32 -8.32 30.63
N LEU A 493 -13.06 -8.40 31.06
CA LEU A 493 -12.42 -9.67 31.43
C LEU A 493 -12.84 -10.13 32.84
N GLU A 494 -12.91 -9.21 33.80
CA GLU A 494 -13.22 -9.50 35.21
C GLU A 494 -14.55 -10.25 35.39
N PRO A 495 -15.69 -9.84 34.78
CA PRO A 495 -16.94 -10.60 34.87
C PRO A 495 -16.84 -12.03 34.31
N SER A 496 -15.98 -12.24 33.30
CA SER A 496 -15.75 -13.58 32.74
C SER A 496 -14.91 -14.43 33.68
N GLU A 497 -13.86 -13.88 34.30
CA GLU A 497 -13.04 -14.60 35.29
C GLU A 497 -13.88 -14.94 36.54
N THR A 498 -14.72 -14.01 37.02
CA THR A 498 -15.66 -14.26 38.13
C THR A 498 -16.66 -15.36 37.81
N MET A 499 -17.28 -15.36 36.63
CA MET A 499 -18.21 -16.42 36.22
C MET A 499 -17.53 -17.79 36.11
N ILE A 500 -16.29 -17.84 35.62
CA ILE A 500 -15.49 -19.07 35.58
C ILE A 500 -15.22 -19.58 37.01
N GLY A 501 -14.88 -18.69 37.94
CA GLY A 501 -14.75 -19.03 39.37
C GLY A 501 -16.01 -19.72 39.92
N HIS A 502 -17.18 -19.07 39.76
CA HIS A 502 -18.45 -19.63 40.19
C HIS A 502 -18.79 -20.98 39.54
N ILE A 503 -18.44 -21.20 38.27
CA ILE A 503 -18.65 -22.50 37.59
C ILE A 503 -17.87 -23.63 38.30
N ILE A 504 -16.59 -23.39 38.62
CA ILE A 504 -15.76 -24.38 39.32
C ILE A 504 -16.24 -24.58 40.77
N GLU A 505 -16.62 -23.50 41.46
CA GLU A 505 -17.16 -23.55 42.83
C GLU A 505 -18.46 -24.37 42.89
N MET A 506 -19.40 -24.17 41.96
CA MET A 506 -20.64 -24.96 41.89
C MET A 506 -20.38 -26.47 41.69
N GLU A 507 -19.43 -26.85 40.84
CA GLU A 507 -19.06 -28.25 40.60
C GLU A 507 -18.31 -28.87 41.79
N MET A 508 -17.63 -28.06 42.60
CA MET A 508 -17.04 -28.51 43.87
C MET A 508 -18.10 -28.66 44.97
N ASP A 509 -19.04 -27.72 45.09
CA ASP A 509 -19.98 -27.66 46.21
C ASP A 509 -20.95 -28.84 46.25
N TYR A 510 -21.46 -29.28 45.10
CA TYR A 510 -22.43 -30.37 45.01
C TYR A 510 -21.96 -31.51 44.09
N ILE A 511 -21.71 -32.69 44.68
CA ILE A 511 -21.30 -33.90 43.96
C ILE A 511 -22.53 -34.75 43.63
N ASN A 512 -22.96 -34.74 42.37
CA ASN A 512 -24.15 -35.47 41.92
C ASN A 512 -23.85 -36.95 41.62
N THR A 513 -23.81 -37.78 42.67
CA THR A 513 -23.65 -39.24 42.54
C THR A 513 -24.82 -39.95 41.82
N SER A 514 -25.92 -39.25 41.52
CA SER A 514 -27.05 -39.75 40.72
C SER A 514 -26.94 -39.42 39.22
N HIS A 515 -25.81 -38.86 38.76
CA HIS A 515 -25.65 -38.47 37.36
C HIS A 515 -25.67 -39.70 36.39
N PRO A 516 -26.40 -39.66 35.25
CA PRO A 516 -26.59 -40.84 34.39
C PRO A 516 -25.32 -41.49 33.83
N ASN A 517 -24.26 -40.70 33.61
CA ASN A 517 -22.98 -41.20 33.11
C ASN A 517 -21.99 -41.60 34.23
N PHE A 518 -22.36 -41.44 35.51
CA PHE A 518 -21.52 -41.86 36.63
C PHE A 518 -21.64 -43.38 36.82
N ILE A 519 -20.52 -44.09 36.96
CA ILE A 519 -20.54 -45.55 37.02
C ILE A 519 -21.28 -46.09 38.26
N GLY A 520 -21.31 -45.35 39.36
CA GLY A 520 -21.87 -45.76 40.64
C GLY A 520 -21.02 -46.79 41.40
N GLY A 521 -21.18 -46.85 42.73
CA GLY A 521 -20.36 -47.67 43.62
C GLY A 521 -20.33 -49.16 43.26
N SER A 522 -21.50 -49.78 43.06
CA SER A 522 -21.61 -51.22 42.78
C SER A 522 -20.85 -51.66 41.51
N LYS A 523 -20.92 -50.85 40.45
CA LYS A 523 -20.23 -51.13 39.17
C LYS A 523 -18.73 -50.85 39.28
N ALA A 524 -18.33 -49.84 40.05
CA ALA A 524 -16.92 -49.60 40.36
C ALA A 524 -16.29 -50.77 41.13
N VAL A 525 -17.00 -51.33 42.12
CA VAL A 525 -16.59 -52.53 42.87
C VAL A 525 -16.48 -53.75 41.94
N GLU A 526 -17.42 -53.95 41.01
CA GLU A 526 -17.34 -55.03 40.02
C GLU A 526 -16.09 -54.90 39.14
N LEU A 527 -15.86 -53.71 38.57
CA LEU A 527 -14.72 -53.43 37.70
C LEU A 527 -13.37 -53.53 38.43
N ALA A 528 -13.27 -53.04 39.68
CA ALA A 528 -12.08 -53.19 40.51
C ALA A 528 -11.75 -54.66 40.79
N ASN A 529 -12.76 -55.48 41.11
CA ASN A 529 -12.60 -56.93 41.28
C ASN A 529 -12.14 -57.63 39.98
N GLN A 530 -12.63 -57.19 38.82
CA GLN A 530 -12.16 -57.70 37.53
C GLN A 530 -10.71 -57.31 37.25
N GLN A 531 -10.32 -56.06 37.52
CA GLN A 531 -8.92 -55.60 37.38
C GLN A 531 -7.98 -56.40 38.28
N PHE A 532 -8.33 -56.59 39.56
CA PHE A 532 -7.53 -57.37 40.52
C PHE A 532 -7.39 -58.84 40.11
N ARG A 533 -8.48 -59.46 39.61
CA ARG A 533 -8.45 -60.83 39.07
C ARG A 533 -7.55 -60.95 37.84
N ASN A 534 -7.59 -59.99 36.92
CA ASN A 534 -6.75 -59.98 35.73
C ASN A 534 -5.26 -59.80 36.08
N SER A 535 -4.93 -58.97 37.08
CA SER A 535 -3.56 -58.80 37.58
C SER A 535 -2.96 -60.09 38.17
N ARG A 536 -3.78 -60.99 38.72
CA ARG A 536 -3.32 -62.31 39.22
C ARG A 536 -2.98 -63.33 38.12
N VAL A 537 -3.45 -63.14 36.89
CA VAL A 537 -3.23 -64.10 35.78
C VAL A 537 -1.89 -63.84 35.04
N ALA A 538 -1.24 -62.70 35.30
CA ALA A 538 -0.01 -62.27 34.62
C ALA A 538 1.31 -62.71 35.31
N LEU A 539 1.42 -63.98 35.76
CA LEU A 539 2.69 -64.56 36.25
C LEU A 539 2.87 -66.02 35.76
N PRO A 540 3.82 -66.31 34.84
CA PRO A 540 4.14 -67.68 34.44
C PRO A 540 5.04 -68.35 35.48
N ILE A 541 4.59 -69.44 36.09
CA ILE A 541 5.38 -70.25 37.03
C ILE A 541 6.40 -71.09 36.24
N SER A 542 7.69 -70.83 36.44
CA SER A 542 8.75 -71.77 36.08
C SER A 542 8.79 -72.92 37.10
N ARG A 543 8.33 -74.11 36.70
CA ARG A 543 8.56 -75.33 37.49
C ARG A 543 9.93 -75.94 37.20
N SER A 544 10.56 -76.37 38.28
CA SER A 544 11.86 -77.04 38.34
C SER A 544 11.90 -78.35 37.56
N LYS A 545 13.13 -78.77 37.21
CA LYS A 545 13.43 -80.14 36.81
C LYS A 545 14.69 -80.61 37.54
N ASP A 546 14.51 -81.50 38.51
CA ASP A 546 15.58 -82.34 39.06
C ASP A 546 16.07 -83.35 38.02
N GLY A 547 17.30 -83.86 38.19
CA GLY A 547 17.98 -84.73 37.23
C GLY A 547 18.13 -86.18 37.68
N LEU A 548 18.28 -87.06 36.67
CA LEU A 548 18.72 -88.47 36.72
C LEU A 548 17.71 -89.48 37.35
N GLU A 549 17.56 -90.73 36.88
CA GLU A 549 18.42 -91.59 36.03
C GLU A 549 17.70 -92.46 34.95
N THR A 550 18.50 -92.97 34.00
CA THR A 550 18.42 -94.27 33.26
C THR A 550 17.28 -94.64 32.27
N ASP A 551 17.65 -94.58 30.99
CA ASP A 551 17.83 -95.73 30.05
C ASP A 551 16.70 -96.21 29.08
N LYS A 552 17.17 -96.60 27.88
CA LYS A 552 16.55 -97.28 26.71
C LYS A 552 15.60 -96.52 25.75
N ALA A 553 15.86 -96.77 24.46
CA ALA A 553 15.14 -96.37 23.25
C ALA A 553 14.46 -97.63 22.61
N PRO A 554 13.86 -97.63 21.39
CA PRO A 554 13.68 -96.54 20.41
C PRO A 554 12.30 -96.46 19.69
N GLY A 555 12.16 -95.45 18.79
CA GLY A 555 11.20 -95.40 17.67
C GLY A 555 9.98 -94.47 17.86
N SER A 556 9.40 -93.83 16.83
CA SER A 556 9.88 -93.55 15.46
C SER A 556 8.95 -92.53 14.78
N GLU A 557 9.50 -91.45 14.20
CA GLU A 557 8.91 -90.56 13.16
C GLU A 557 7.54 -89.84 13.44
N ARG A 558 7.23 -88.64 12.92
CA ARG A 558 7.79 -87.85 11.80
C ARG A 558 7.40 -86.35 11.87
N SER A 559 8.29 -85.45 11.39
CA SER A 559 7.98 -84.21 10.63
C SER A 559 7.19 -83.05 11.33
N VAL A 560 7.48 -81.73 11.23
CA VAL A 560 8.54 -80.88 10.61
C VAL A 560 8.48 -79.49 11.32
N LYS A 561 9.57 -78.95 11.90
CA LYS A 561 10.39 -77.78 11.42
C LYS A 561 9.63 -76.42 11.28
N SER A 562 10.10 -75.25 11.77
CA SER A 562 11.43 -74.82 12.29
C SER A 562 11.43 -73.50 13.12
N ARG A 563 12.40 -73.40 14.07
CA ARG A 563 13.29 -72.23 14.39
C ARG A 563 12.70 -70.87 14.88
N ALA A 564 13.39 -70.08 15.75
CA ALA A 564 14.69 -70.23 16.44
C ALA A 564 14.75 -69.37 17.74
N ILE A 565 15.77 -69.60 18.59
CA ILE A 565 15.98 -69.00 19.93
C ILE A 565 17.48 -68.68 20.15
N ILE A 566 17.78 -67.50 20.74
CA ILE A 566 18.95 -67.04 21.57
C ILE A 566 20.41 -67.41 21.20
N ALA A 567 21.32 -66.45 21.41
CA ALA A 567 22.71 -66.72 21.84
C ALA A 567 23.19 -65.70 22.90
N ARG A 568 24.20 -66.08 23.71
CA ARG A 568 24.80 -65.31 24.84
C ARG A 568 26.31 -65.64 24.94
N GLN A 569 27.10 -64.78 25.61
CA GLN A 569 28.51 -64.93 26.07
C GLN A 569 29.66 -64.45 25.13
N GLY A 570 30.69 -63.82 25.73
CA GLY A 570 32.08 -63.87 25.22
C GLY A 570 33.03 -62.68 25.54
N ALA A 571 34.04 -62.91 26.41
CA ALA A 571 35.39 -62.28 26.46
C ALA A 571 35.68 -60.89 27.12
N ARG A 572 36.92 -60.78 27.64
CA ARG A 572 37.75 -59.61 28.11
C ARG A 572 39.03 -59.54 27.19
N PRO A 573 40.10 -58.69 27.33
CA PRO A 573 40.47 -57.71 28.40
C PRO A 573 41.28 -56.41 28.01
N VAL A 574 41.62 -55.58 29.04
CA VAL A 574 42.84 -54.71 29.24
C VAL A 574 43.07 -53.34 28.51
N ALA A 575 43.51 -52.33 29.32
CA ALA A 575 44.27 -51.07 29.05
C ALA A 575 43.57 -49.89 28.28
N ASP A 576 43.83 -48.58 28.55
CA ASP A 576 44.52 -47.88 29.66
C ASP A 576 44.08 -46.38 29.81
N ALA A 577 44.66 -45.66 30.78
CA ALA A 577 44.67 -44.20 31.10
C ALA A 577 44.61 -43.14 29.94
N GLU A 578 44.32 -41.82 30.08
CA GLU A 578 43.99 -40.91 31.22
C GLU A 578 43.38 -39.54 30.76
N LYS A 579 42.68 -38.83 31.67
CA LYS A 579 42.48 -37.35 31.82
C LYS A 579 41.71 -36.43 30.81
N ALA A 580 40.77 -35.67 31.43
CA ALA A 580 40.27 -34.30 31.16
C ALA A 580 39.08 -34.05 30.18
N PRO A 581 38.16 -33.08 30.45
CA PRO A 581 36.75 -33.22 30.05
C PRO A 581 36.07 -32.04 29.30
N SER A 582 35.32 -32.36 28.23
CA SER A 582 34.20 -31.60 27.62
C SER A 582 33.57 -32.45 26.49
N THR A 583 32.33 -32.31 25.99
CA THR A 583 31.06 -31.68 26.46
C THR A 583 29.91 -32.29 25.63
N GLY A 584 28.73 -32.60 26.22
CA GLY A 584 27.52 -32.91 25.43
C GLY A 584 26.51 -33.93 26.01
N THR A 585 25.32 -33.43 26.37
CA THR A 585 23.99 -34.07 26.20
C THR A 585 23.65 -35.39 26.91
N SER A 586 23.07 -35.30 28.13
CA SER A 586 21.69 -35.76 28.46
C SER A 586 21.44 -35.83 29.98
N GLY A 587 20.23 -35.50 30.45
CA GLY A 587 19.71 -35.96 31.75
C GLY A 587 20.01 -35.10 33.01
N SER A 588 19.54 -33.85 33.01
CA SER A 588 19.08 -33.07 34.19
C SER A 588 19.82 -33.15 35.56
N THR A 589 20.57 -32.08 35.87
CA THR A 589 20.47 -31.22 37.10
C THR A 589 20.26 -31.92 38.47
N TRP A 590 21.21 -31.95 39.44
CA TRP A 590 21.75 -30.85 40.29
C TRP A 590 20.62 -30.09 41.04
N VAL A 591 20.60 -29.82 42.36
CA VAL A 591 21.60 -29.32 43.36
C VAL A 591 21.14 -29.73 44.81
N SER A 592 22.00 -30.01 45.81
CA SER A 592 22.56 -29.12 46.88
C SER A 592 21.54 -28.37 47.78
N SER A 593 21.72 -28.03 49.07
CA SER A 593 22.75 -28.30 50.12
C SER A 593 22.34 -27.66 51.49
N ILE A 594 23.01 -28.06 52.58
CA ILE A 594 23.62 -27.26 53.71
C ILE A 594 22.93 -26.00 54.33
N PHE A 595 23.02 -25.94 55.67
CA PHE A 595 22.85 -24.86 56.67
C PHE A 595 23.07 -23.35 56.31
N GLY A 596 22.31 -22.49 57.04
CA GLY A 596 22.63 -21.08 57.38
C GLY A 596 21.87 -19.99 56.58
N SER A 597 21.57 -18.78 57.09
CA SER A 597 21.71 -18.17 58.44
C SER A 597 20.95 -16.81 58.50
N SER A 598 20.40 -16.41 59.68
CA SER A 598 20.05 -15.02 60.11
C SER A 598 18.98 -14.22 59.31
N ASP A 599 18.20 -13.26 59.85
CA ASP A 599 17.95 -12.83 61.23
C ASP A 599 16.67 -11.97 61.39
N ASN A 600 16.25 -11.79 62.66
CA ASN A 600 15.65 -10.58 63.25
C ASN A 600 14.14 -10.50 63.64
N ARG A 601 13.94 -10.36 64.97
CA ARG A 601 12.80 -9.78 65.74
C ARG A 601 11.45 -10.52 65.76
N SER A 602 10.76 -10.63 66.91
CA SER A 602 10.92 -9.91 68.20
C SER A 602 10.45 -10.68 69.45
N SER A 603 11.21 -10.55 70.56
CA SER A 603 10.80 -10.45 71.98
C SER A 603 9.85 -11.52 72.60
N ALA A 604 10.07 -12.05 73.81
CA ALA A 604 11.09 -11.80 74.85
C ALA A 604 11.13 -12.97 75.88
N LYS A 605 12.12 -12.93 76.81
CA LYS A 605 12.11 -13.31 78.25
C LYS A 605 11.13 -14.42 78.76
N GLU A 606 11.51 -15.34 79.65
CA GLU A 606 12.76 -15.51 80.41
C GLU A 606 12.88 -16.94 81.00
N SER A 607 14.12 -17.29 81.37
CA SER A 607 14.52 -18.44 82.20
C SER A 607 13.64 -18.66 83.46
N SER A 608 13.42 -19.92 83.87
CA SER A 608 13.94 -20.42 85.17
C SER A 608 13.58 -21.89 85.52
N THR A 609 14.60 -22.65 85.96
CA THR A 609 14.61 -23.67 87.06
C THR A 609 13.56 -24.82 87.11
N ASN A 610 13.84 -26.05 87.55
CA ASN A 610 15.05 -26.75 88.01
C ASN A 610 14.81 -28.28 87.97
N LYS A 611 15.87 -29.08 87.79
CA LYS A 611 15.96 -30.47 88.31
C LYS A 611 17.02 -30.52 89.41
N PRO A 612 16.87 -31.41 90.41
CA PRO A 612 17.82 -32.52 90.59
C PRO A 612 17.10 -33.89 90.57
N TYR A 613 17.60 -34.97 89.95
CA TYR A 613 18.74 -35.83 90.37
C TYR A 613 18.46 -36.52 91.74
N THR A 614 17.90 -37.74 91.80
CA THR A 614 18.50 -39.11 91.63
C THR A 614 19.17 -39.69 92.88
N GLU A 615 18.83 -40.94 93.24
CA GLU A 615 19.77 -42.11 93.29
C GLU A 615 19.01 -43.43 93.65
N PRO A 616 19.58 -44.64 93.39
CA PRO A 616 18.80 -45.88 93.22
C PRO A 616 19.23 -47.12 94.04
N VAL A 617 18.30 -48.07 94.27
CA VAL A 617 18.58 -49.53 94.53
C VAL A 617 17.32 -50.32 94.07
N HIS A 618 17.31 -51.18 93.03
CA HIS A 618 17.60 -52.63 93.05
C HIS A 618 17.00 -53.38 94.26
N ASN A 619 16.37 -54.56 94.22
CA ASN A 619 15.77 -55.49 93.24
C ASN A 619 14.72 -56.29 94.09
N MET A 620 13.70 -57.03 93.64
CA MET A 620 13.52 -57.88 92.46
C MET A 620 12.01 -58.29 92.36
N GLU A 621 11.66 -59.01 91.28
CA GLU A 621 10.49 -59.89 91.09
C GLU A 621 9.17 -59.33 90.52
N GLN A 622 8.54 -60.20 89.72
CA GLN A 622 7.25 -60.06 89.01
C GLN A 622 7.18 -58.98 87.92
N ALA A 623 7.99 -59.19 86.89
CA ALA A 623 7.69 -58.70 85.54
C ALA A 623 6.40 -59.35 85.02
N PHE A 624 5.26 -58.72 85.28
CA PHE A 624 4.17 -58.74 84.30
C PHE A 624 4.74 -58.26 82.96
N SER A 625 4.36 -58.90 81.86
CA SER A 625 4.70 -58.43 80.51
C SER A 625 3.93 -57.13 80.20
N MET A 626 4.35 -56.03 80.82
CA MET A 626 3.79 -54.70 80.57
C MET A 626 4.16 -54.27 79.15
N ILE A 627 3.16 -54.25 78.29
CA ILE A 627 3.25 -53.71 76.93
C ILE A 627 3.62 -52.22 77.05
N HIS A 628 4.88 -51.90 76.80
CA HIS A 628 5.34 -50.51 76.73
C HIS A 628 4.90 -49.90 75.40
N LEU A 629 3.83 -49.11 75.45
CA LEU A 629 3.41 -48.26 74.33
C LEU A 629 4.47 -47.16 74.13
N ARG A 630 4.94 -46.99 72.89
CA ARG A 630 5.76 -45.83 72.50
C ARG A 630 4.85 -44.66 72.15
N GLU A 631 5.32 -43.44 72.37
CA GLU A 631 4.62 -42.23 71.90
C GLU A 631 4.50 -42.26 70.36
N PRO A 632 3.35 -41.85 69.79
CA PRO A 632 3.15 -41.86 68.35
C PRO A 632 4.06 -40.83 67.66
N PRO A 633 4.63 -41.15 66.48
CA PRO A 633 5.48 -40.21 65.74
C PRO A 633 4.69 -38.98 65.28
N SER A 634 5.39 -37.85 65.11
CA SER A 634 4.81 -36.56 64.71
C SER A 634 4.18 -36.55 63.31
N VAL A 635 4.48 -37.55 62.47
CA VAL A 635 3.78 -37.85 61.23
C VAL A 635 3.53 -39.36 61.19
N LEU A 636 2.26 -39.75 61.24
CA LEU A 636 1.82 -41.14 61.05
C LEU A 636 1.54 -41.37 59.56
N ARG A 637 2.07 -42.47 59.02
CA ARG A 637 1.73 -42.98 57.68
C ARG A 637 1.19 -44.42 57.82
N PRO A 638 0.31 -44.87 56.91
CA PRO A 638 -0.15 -46.26 56.91
C PRO A 638 1.02 -47.25 56.78
N SER A 639 0.90 -48.43 57.39
CA SER A 639 1.86 -49.54 57.25
C SER A 639 1.89 -50.10 55.83
N GLU A 640 3.03 -50.68 55.42
CA GLU A 640 3.23 -51.26 54.07
C GLU A 640 2.53 -52.62 53.85
N ASP A 641 1.91 -53.20 54.88
CA ASP A 641 1.19 -54.48 54.82
C ASP A 641 -0.11 -54.38 54.00
N ARG A 642 0.04 -54.55 52.68
CA ARG A 642 -1.05 -54.48 51.68
C ARG A 642 -2.12 -55.56 51.91
N SER A 643 -3.25 -55.19 52.51
CA SER A 643 -4.45 -56.04 52.51
C SER A 643 -5.07 -56.12 51.10
N GLU A 644 -5.59 -57.30 50.71
CA GLU A 644 -6.35 -57.46 49.46
C GLU A 644 -7.59 -56.57 49.42
N THR A 645 -8.18 -56.26 50.58
CA THR A 645 -9.35 -55.36 50.69
C THR A 645 -8.98 -53.90 50.37
N GLU A 646 -7.90 -53.38 50.97
CA GLU A 646 -7.42 -52.01 50.72
C GLU A 646 -7.02 -51.78 49.26
N ALA A 647 -6.43 -52.79 48.61
CA ALA A 647 -6.09 -52.71 47.19
C ALA A 647 -7.34 -52.58 46.29
N ILE A 648 -8.44 -53.25 46.65
CA ILE A 648 -9.73 -53.13 45.95
C ILE A 648 -10.38 -51.77 46.26
N GLU A 649 -10.34 -51.31 47.52
CA GLU A 649 -10.86 -49.99 47.92
C GLU A 649 -10.18 -48.85 47.16
N ILE A 650 -8.84 -48.83 47.09
CA ILE A 650 -8.07 -47.83 46.33
C ILE A 650 -8.45 -47.87 44.83
N ALA A 651 -8.60 -49.06 44.24
CA ALA A 651 -9.02 -49.21 42.85
C ALA A 651 -10.45 -48.69 42.60
N VAL A 652 -11.39 -48.93 43.53
CA VAL A 652 -12.75 -48.39 43.49
C VAL A 652 -12.73 -46.86 43.58
N THR A 653 -11.99 -46.27 44.52
CA THR A 653 -11.88 -44.81 44.64
C THR A 653 -11.30 -44.18 43.38
N LYS A 654 -10.27 -44.78 42.75
CA LYS A 654 -9.72 -44.29 41.46
C LYS A 654 -10.73 -44.37 40.31
N LEU A 655 -11.56 -45.42 40.25
CA LEU A 655 -12.59 -45.57 39.22
C LEU A 655 -13.73 -44.56 39.40
N LEU A 656 -14.19 -44.34 40.62
CA LEU A 656 -15.21 -43.32 40.93
C LEU A 656 -14.68 -41.91 40.67
N LEU A 657 -13.44 -41.62 41.09
CA LEU A 657 -12.79 -40.33 40.86
C LEU A 657 -12.70 -40.00 39.37
N ARG A 658 -12.15 -40.91 38.55
CA ARG A 658 -12.11 -40.74 37.08
C ARG A 658 -13.50 -40.56 36.49
N SER A 659 -14.46 -41.42 36.85
CA SER A 659 -15.83 -41.34 36.32
C SER A 659 -16.54 -40.03 36.63
N TYR A 660 -16.34 -39.43 37.81
CA TYR A 660 -16.96 -38.14 38.14
C TYR A 660 -16.19 -36.97 37.53
N TYR A 661 -14.86 -36.99 37.58
CA TYR A 661 -14.01 -35.97 36.98
C TYR A 661 -14.23 -35.85 35.46
N ASP A 662 -14.40 -36.97 34.74
CA ASP A 662 -14.71 -36.98 33.30
C ASP A 662 -16.06 -36.31 32.96
N ILE A 663 -17.01 -36.28 33.90
CA ILE A 663 -18.30 -35.58 33.74
C ILE A 663 -18.09 -34.08 33.94
N VAL A 664 -17.46 -33.70 35.05
CA VAL A 664 -17.19 -32.29 35.40
C VAL A 664 -16.29 -31.62 34.35
N ARG A 665 -15.26 -32.32 33.87
CA ARG A 665 -14.40 -31.85 32.78
C ARG A 665 -15.22 -31.49 31.54
N LYS A 666 -16.14 -32.37 31.10
CA LYS A 666 -17.02 -32.11 29.94
C LYS A 666 -17.99 -30.94 30.17
N ASN A 667 -18.49 -30.77 31.38
CA ASN A 667 -19.30 -29.59 31.72
C ASN A 667 -18.49 -28.30 31.59
N ILE A 668 -17.22 -28.31 32.02
CA ILE A 668 -16.30 -27.17 31.99
C ILE A 668 -15.81 -26.87 30.56
N GLU A 669 -15.46 -27.89 29.78
CA GLU A 669 -15.12 -27.82 28.35
C GLU A 669 -16.18 -27.07 27.53
N ASP A 670 -17.46 -27.20 27.90
CA ASP A 670 -18.61 -26.53 27.25
C ASP A 670 -18.98 -25.18 27.91
N SER A 671 -18.95 -25.10 29.24
CA SER A 671 -19.44 -23.93 29.99
C SER A 671 -18.46 -22.75 29.99
N VAL A 672 -17.14 -23.01 30.07
CA VAL A 672 -16.12 -21.94 30.11
C VAL A 672 -16.06 -21.16 28.79
N PRO A 673 -16.03 -21.79 27.59
CA PRO A 673 -16.13 -21.05 26.33
C PRO A 673 -17.42 -20.24 26.20
N LYS A 674 -18.55 -20.75 26.71
CA LYS A 674 -19.82 -20.02 26.72
C LYS A 674 -19.78 -18.78 27.61
N ALA A 675 -19.19 -18.87 28.81
CA ALA A 675 -18.99 -17.73 29.69
C ALA A 675 -18.13 -16.65 29.02
N ILE A 676 -16.97 -17.02 28.48
CA ILE A 676 -16.05 -16.10 27.79
C ILE A 676 -16.72 -15.46 26.56
N MET A 677 -17.43 -16.26 25.76
CA MET A 677 -18.18 -15.73 24.62
C MET A 677 -19.30 -14.77 25.04
N HIS A 678 -19.97 -14.99 26.18
CA HIS A 678 -21.05 -14.13 26.65
C HIS A 678 -20.55 -12.81 27.25
N PHE A 679 -19.66 -12.89 28.24
CA PHE A 679 -19.21 -11.77 29.08
C PHE A 679 -18.10 -10.93 28.46
N LEU A 680 -17.23 -11.53 27.64
CA LEU A 680 -16.13 -10.83 26.99
C LEU A 680 -16.45 -10.58 25.50
N VAL A 681 -16.42 -11.63 24.65
CA VAL A 681 -16.45 -11.46 23.18
C VAL A 681 -17.72 -10.77 22.67
N ASN A 682 -18.91 -11.30 23.02
CA ASN A 682 -20.17 -10.74 22.55
C ASN A 682 -20.58 -9.47 23.32
N HIS A 683 -20.14 -9.29 24.56
CA HIS A 683 -20.33 -8.03 25.28
C HIS A 683 -19.57 -6.90 24.59
N THR A 684 -18.28 -7.10 24.29
CA THR A 684 -17.48 -6.13 23.52
C THR A 684 -18.15 -5.79 22.21
N LYS A 685 -18.53 -6.79 21.41
CA LYS A 685 -19.22 -6.58 20.12
C LYS A 685 -20.48 -5.71 20.22
N ARG A 686 -21.31 -5.89 21.25
CA ARG A 686 -22.57 -5.13 21.43
C ARG A 686 -22.33 -3.70 21.92
N GLU A 687 -21.48 -3.52 22.91
CA GLU A 687 -21.36 -2.22 23.62
C GLU A 687 -20.22 -1.33 23.13
N LEU A 688 -19.30 -1.83 22.29
CA LEU A 688 -18.14 -1.06 21.81
C LEU A 688 -18.51 0.29 21.20
N HIS A 689 -19.57 0.33 20.39
CA HIS A 689 -20.05 1.57 19.78
C HIS A 689 -20.53 2.57 20.85
N ASN A 690 -21.40 2.12 21.77
CA ASN A 690 -21.89 2.92 22.89
C ASN A 690 -20.75 3.47 23.76
N VAL A 691 -19.72 2.64 24.04
CA VAL A 691 -18.55 3.03 24.81
C VAL A 691 -17.73 4.10 24.08
N PHE A 692 -17.45 3.94 22.79
CA PHE A 692 -16.75 4.96 22.01
C PHE A 692 -17.54 6.27 21.93
N ILE A 693 -18.85 6.24 21.68
CA ILE A 693 -19.67 7.45 21.68
C ILE A 693 -19.59 8.16 23.04
N LYS A 694 -19.79 7.44 24.16
CA LYS A 694 -19.78 8.02 25.52
C LYS A 694 -18.42 8.59 25.94
N LYS A 695 -17.32 8.02 25.46
CA LYS A 695 -15.94 8.41 25.84
C LYS A 695 -15.32 9.43 24.88
N LEU A 696 -15.50 9.25 23.56
CA LEU A 696 -14.82 10.01 22.51
C LEU A 696 -15.71 11.05 21.83
N TYR A 697 -17.03 10.87 21.73
CA TYR A 697 -17.90 11.84 21.08
C TYR A 697 -18.21 13.04 22.00
N ARG A 698 -17.21 13.91 22.17
CA ARG A 698 -17.26 15.12 22.99
C ARG A 698 -16.75 16.32 22.18
N GLU A 699 -17.59 17.33 22.00
CA GLU A 699 -17.29 18.48 21.12
C GLU A 699 -15.98 19.19 21.47
N ASN A 700 -15.63 19.25 22.75
CA ASN A 700 -14.40 19.89 23.25
C ASN A 700 -13.12 19.11 22.92
N LEU A 701 -13.21 17.88 22.41
CA LEU A 701 -12.07 17.04 22.02
C LEU A 701 -11.91 16.91 20.49
N PHE A 702 -12.86 17.41 19.69
CA PHE A 702 -12.85 17.19 18.24
C PHE A 702 -11.62 17.80 17.55
N GLU A 703 -11.24 19.02 17.95
CA GLU A 703 -10.09 19.74 17.36
C GLU A 703 -8.76 19.07 17.69
N GLU A 704 -8.58 18.56 18.92
CA GLU A 704 -7.38 17.83 19.35
C GLU A 704 -7.29 16.45 18.69
N MET A 705 -8.38 15.67 18.70
CA MET A 705 -8.38 14.30 18.17
C MET A 705 -8.24 14.24 16.65
N LEU A 706 -8.88 15.17 15.93
CA LEU A 706 -8.85 15.24 14.46
C LEU A 706 -7.69 16.08 13.92
N GLN A 707 -6.67 16.36 14.74
CA GLN A 707 -5.45 17.00 14.29
C GLN A 707 -4.67 16.06 13.34
N GLU A 708 -4.26 16.60 12.19
CA GLU A 708 -3.45 15.89 11.20
C GLU A 708 -1.96 16.20 11.33
N PRO A 709 -1.06 15.26 10.95
CA PRO A 709 0.36 15.55 10.77
C PRO A 709 0.62 16.61 9.69
N ASP A 710 1.56 17.53 9.94
CA ASP A 710 1.96 18.59 9.01
C ASP A 710 2.38 18.06 7.64
N GLU A 711 2.98 16.86 7.58
CA GLU A 711 3.31 16.20 6.32
C GLU A 711 2.08 15.88 5.47
N ILE A 712 1.02 15.34 6.08
CA ILE A 712 -0.22 14.95 5.39
C ILE A 712 -0.96 16.19 4.93
N ALA A 713 -1.06 17.21 5.80
CA ALA A 713 -1.62 18.52 5.45
C ALA A 713 -0.86 19.17 4.28
N SER A 714 0.47 19.15 4.31
CA SER A 714 1.33 19.71 3.25
C SER A 714 1.23 18.93 1.94
N LYS A 715 1.25 17.59 2.00
CA LYS A 715 1.06 16.70 0.84
C LYS A 715 -0.30 16.97 0.20
N ARG A 716 -1.40 16.89 0.96
CA ARG A 716 -2.75 17.16 0.43
C ARG A 716 -2.91 18.57 -0.14
N LYS A 717 -2.32 19.60 0.48
CA LYS A 717 -2.33 20.98 -0.04
C LYS A 717 -1.65 21.06 -1.42
N ARG A 718 -0.49 20.41 -1.57
CA ARG A 718 0.25 20.33 -2.84
C ARG A 718 -0.49 19.51 -3.89
N THR A 719 -0.98 18.32 -3.55
CA THR A 719 -1.79 17.45 -4.43
C THR A 719 -3.04 18.18 -4.92
N ARG A 720 -3.74 18.93 -4.04
CA ARG A 720 -4.90 19.78 -4.39
C ARG A 720 -4.55 20.87 -5.39
N GLU A 721 -3.42 21.56 -5.20
CA GLU A 721 -2.99 22.63 -6.10
C GLU A 721 -2.58 22.08 -7.47
N THR A 722 -1.81 20.99 -7.51
CA THR A 722 -1.47 20.30 -8.75
C THR A 722 -2.72 19.79 -9.48
N LEU A 723 -3.73 19.30 -8.76
CA LEU A 723 -5.01 18.86 -9.33
C LEU A 723 -5.79 20.02 -9.97
N ARG A 724 -5.81 21.21 -9.35
CA ARG A 724 -6.41 22.42 -9.95
C ARG A 724 -5.73 22.81 -11.25
N VAL A 725 -4.39 22.84 -11.28
CA VAL A 725 -3.63 23.20 -12.49
C VAL A 725 -3.85 22.18 -13.60
N LEU A 726 -3.88 20.88 -13.29
CA LEU A 726 -4.22 19.83 -14.27
C LEU A 726 -5.66 19.96 -14.80
N GLN A 727 -6.63 20.30 -13.95
CA GLN A 727 -7.99 20.59 -14.39
C GLN A 727 -8.06 21.81 -15.31
N GLN A 728 -7.30 22.88 -15.02
CA GLN A 728 -7.22 24.05 -15.89
C GLN A 728 -6.58 23.70 -17.25
N ALA A 729 -5.46 22.98 -17.24
CA ALA A 729 -4.80 22.51 -18.47
C ALA A 729 -5.72 21.60 -19.31
N PHE A 730 -6.49 20.71 -18.67
CA PHE A 730 -7.46 19.86 -19.36
C PHE A 730 -8.57 20.69 -20.02
N ARG A 731 -9.13 21.69 -19.34
CA ARG A 731 -10.13 22.61 -19.92
C ARG A 731 -9.56 23.38 -21.12
N THR A 732 -8.34 23.89 -21.02
CA THR A 732 -7.65 24.57 -22.13
C THR A 732 -7.36 23.65 -23.32
N LEU A 733 -7.26 22.33 -23.12
CA LEU A 733 -7.19 21.32 -24.19
C LEU A 733 -8.57 20.91 -24.74
N ASP A 734 -9.65 21.12 -23.99
CA ASP A 734 -11.04 20.87 -24.43
C ASP A 734 -11.59 22.05 -25.22
N GLU A 735 -11.06 23.27 -25.01
CA GLU A 735 -11.32 24.47 -25.83
C GLU A 735 -10.84 24.34 -27.30
N LEU A 736 -10.14 23.26 -27.67
CA LEU A 736 -9.72 22.99 -29.05
C LEU A 736 -10.93 22.57 -29.91
N PRO A 737 -11.35 23.36 -30.92
CA PRO A 737 -12.22 22.84 -31.95
C PRO A 737 -11.45 21.76 -32.72
N LEU A 738 -11.93 20.51 -32.61
CA LEU A 738 -11.48 19.42 -33.45
C LEU A 738 -12.01 19.63 -34.87
N GLU A 739 -11.41 20.55 -35.63
CA GLU A 739 -11.60 20.73 -37.09
C GLU A 739 -11.08 19.52 -37.90
N ALA A 740 -10.98 18.35 -37.28
CA ALA A 740 -10.50 17.09 -37.85
C ALA A 740 -11.63 16.21 -38.40
N GLU A 741 -12.90 16.54 -38.18
CA GLU A 741 -14.05 15.76 -38.71
C GLU A 741 -14.82 16.43 -39.86
N THR A 742 -14.60 17.73 -40.13
CA THR A 742 -15.39 18.49 -41.11
C THR A 742 -14.73 18.67 -42.48
N VAL A 743 -13.45 18.32 -42.66
CA VAL A 743 -12.72 18.54 -43.92
C VAL A 743 -12.73 17.30 -44.84
N GLU A 744 -12.81 16.07 -44.30
CA GLU A 744 -12.84 14.85 -45.15
C GLU A 744 -14.19 14.58 -45.84
N ARG A 745 -15.29 15.23 -45.44
CA ARG A 745 -16.55 15.22 -46.20
C ARG A 745 -16.63 16.29 -47.30
N GLY A 746 -15.54 17.02 -47.54
CA GLY A 746 -15.48 18.15 -48.46
C GLY A 746 -15.45 17.83 -49.96
N TYR A 747 -15.28 16.55 -50.36
CA TYR A 747 -15.22 16.16 -51.78
C TYR A 747 -15.89 14.81 -52.08
N SER A 748 -17.19 14.83 -52.32
CA SER A 748 -17.90 13.80 -53.10
C SER A 748 -18.88 14.46 -54.05
N LEU A 749 -18.46 14.62 -55.31
CA LEU A 749 -19.34 14.98 -56.42
C LEU A 749 -20.25 13.77 -56.73
N GLY A 750 -21.49 13.82 -56.26
CA GLY A 750 -22.51 12.81 -56.52
C GLY A 750 -23.90 13.44 -56.43
N SER A 751 -24.63 13.46 -57.53
CA SER A 751 -25.93 14.10 -57.68
C SER A 751 -27.04 13.40 -56.89
N ASP A 752 -27.97 14.18 -56.30
CA ASP A 752 -29.33 13.69 -56.01
C ASP A 752 -30.37 14.81 -56.25
N PRO A 753 -31.44 14.61 -57.06
CA PRO A 753 -32.24 15.71 -57.61
C PRO A 753 -33.65 15.84 -56.99
N THR A 754 -33.77 16.14 -55.69
CA THR A 754 -35.07 16.49 -55.07
C THR A 754 -34.96 17.65 -54.08
N GLY A 755 -35.06 18.88 -54.59
CA GLY A 755 -35.01 20.08 -53.75
C GLY A 755 -36.29 20.30 -52.93
N LEU A 756 -36.24 20.07 -51.62
CA LEU A 756 -37.19 20.57 -50.63
C LEU A 756 -36.47 20.83 -49.27
N PRO A 757 -36.73 21.95 -48.58
CA PRO A 757 -36.09 22.26 -47.30
C PRO A 757 -36.83 21.63 -46.10
N LYS A 758 -36.12 21.39 -45.00
CA LYS A 758 -36.72 21.09 -43.68
C LYS A 758 -36.13 21.96 -42.56
N ILE A 759 -36.97 22.23 -41.57
CA ILE A 759 -36.91 23.37 -40.65
C ILE A 759 -36.33 22.95 -39.27
N HIS A 760 -35.66 23.87 -38.59
CA HIS A 760 -35.11 23.69 -37.23
C HIS A 760 -36.18 23.62 -36.12
N GLY A 761 -35.94 22.79 -35.09
CA GLY A 761 -36.66 22.79 -33.82
C GLY A 761 -35.94 21.95 -32.74
N LEU A 762 -35.50 22.59 -31.66
CA LEU A 762 -34.84 22.03 -30.46
C LEU A 762 -35.89 21.66 -29.36
N PRO A 763 -35.52 21.20 -28.15
CA PRO A 763 -34.47 20.23 -27.76
C PRO A 763 -35.01 19.12 -26.81
N THR A 764 -34.30 18.01 -26.61
CA THR A 764 -34.45 17.17 -25.39
C THR A 764 -33.13 16.56 -24.92
N SER A 765 -33.01 16.47 -23.60
CA SER A 765 -31.88 15.93 -22.83
C SER A 765 -32.05 14.44 -22.52
N SER A 766 -30.97 13.67 -22.54
CA SER A 766 -30.58 12.76 -21.43
C SER A 766 -29.26 12.03 -21.73
N ILE A 767 -28.58 11.60 -20.67
CA ILE A 767 -27.24 10.99 -20.71
C ILE A 767 -27.36 9.49 -20.35
N TYR A 768 -26.42 8.68 -20.83
CA TYR A 768 -26.21 7.25 -20.57
C TYR A 768 -27.09 6.26 -21.34
N SER A 769 -26.50 5.63 -22.36
CA SER A 769 -26.54 4.17 -22.51
C SER A 769 -25.28 3.67 -23.19
N THR A 770 -24.73 2.59 -22.65
CA THR A 770 -23.55 1.87 -23.17
C THR A 770 -23.90 1.11 -24.45
N GLY A 771 -23.19 1.38 -25.55
CA GLY A 771 -23.26 0.59 -26.78
C GLY A 771 -21.94 -0.11 -27.04
N GLY A 772 -21.91 -1.43 -26.86
CA GLY A 772 -20.78 -2.26 -27.30
C GLY A 772 -20.78 -2.43 -28.82
N SER A 773 -19.61 -2.70 -29.39
CA SER A 773 -19.45 -2.99 -30.82
C SER A 773 -20.15 -4.29 -31.20
N ASP A 774 -21.09 -4.23 -32.13
CA ASP A 774 -21.42 -5.36 -33.00
C ASP A 774 -20.32 -5.50 -34.05
N ASP A 775 -19.80 -6.72 -34.23
CA ASP A 775 -19.11 -7.12 -35.45
C ASP A 775 -19.56 -8.54 -35.81
N ALA A 776 -20.04 -8.73 -37.03
CA ALA A 776 -20.85 -9.88 -37.41
C ALA A 776 -20.06 -10.92 -38.23
N TYR A 777 -20.06 -12.19 -37.82
CA TYR A 777 -19.74 -13.30 -38.73
C TYR A 777 -20.59 -14.57 -38.50
N ALA A 778 -21.49 -14.78 -39.47
CA ALA A 778 -21.98 -16.02 -40.08
C ALA A 778 -22.10 -17.38 -39.32
N ALA A 779 -23.25 -18.02 -39.58
CA ALA A 779 -23.46 -19.46 -39.87
C ALA A 779 -23.79 -20.48 -38.76
N SER A 780 -25.11 -20.65 -38.54
CA SER A 780 -25.88 -21.90 -38.72
C SER A 780 -25.66 -23.15 -37.81
N PRO A 781 -26.65 -24.07 -37.70
CA PRO A 781 -27.08 -24.51 -36.38
C PRO A 781 -27.01 -26.03 -36.13
N LYS A 782 -26.94 -26.44 -34.85
CA LYS A 782 -27.35 -27.79 -34.39
C LYS A 782 -28.08 -27.77 -33.05
N ASN A 783 -29.39 -28.03 -33.11
CA ASN A 783 -30.18 -28.65 -32.04
C ASN A 783 -29.79 -30.15 -31.94
N PRO A 784 -29.96 -30.86 -30.81
CA PRO A 784 -31.31 -31.24 -30.37
C PRO A 784 -31.57 -31.47 -28.85
N LYS A 785 -32.79 -31.08 -28.44
CA LYS A 785 -33.77 -31.81 -27.59
C LYS A 785 -33.26 -32.90 -26.60
N SER A 786 -33.60 -32.73 -25.32
CA SER A 786 -34.60 -33.52 -24.55
C SER A 786 -34.45 -33.23 -23.02
N ARG A 787 -35.36 -33.54 -22.08
CA ARG A 787 -36.73 -34.11 -22.11
C ARG A 787 -37.46 -33.61 -20.84
N LYS A 788 -38.80 -33.53 -20.87
CA LYS A 788 -39.61 -33.25 -19.66
C LYS A 788 -39.63 -34.45 -18.71
N SER A 789 -39.71 -34.20 -17.40
CA SER A 789 -40.41 -35.06 -16.44
C SER A 789 -40.98 -34.21 -15.30
N SER A 790 -42.30 -34.17 -15.19
CA SER A 790 -43.02 -33.56 -14.07
C SER A 790 -43.33 -34.65 -13.04
N HIS A 791 -43.25 -34.35 -11.74
CA HIS A 791 -44.22 -34.91 -10.80
C HIS A 791 -44.44 -33.97 -9.61
N SER A 792 -45.70 -33.88 -9.18
CA SER A 792 -46.21 -32.92 -8.21
C SER A 792 -46.06 -33.39 -6.76
N GLY A 793 -46.10 -32.44 -5.84
CA GLY A 793 -46.33 -32.63 -4.40
C GLY A 793 -46.82 -31.32 -3.80
N GLU A 794 -48.13 -31.20 -3.62
CA GLU A 794 -48.80 -29.98 -3.12
C GLU A 794 -48.74 -29.86 -1.59
N LEU A 795 -48.83 -28.62 -1.09
CA LEU A 795 -49.65 -28.12 0.03
C LEU A 795 -49.09 -26.75 0.44
N SER A 796 -49.63 -25.63 -0.08
CA SER A 796 -50.89 -24.95 0.32
C SER A 796 -50.58 -23.74 1.24
N THR A 797 -50.51 -22.50 0.70
CA THR A 797 -51.59 -21.45 0.75
C THR A 797 -51.86 -20.84 2.14
N HIS A 798 -52.17 -19.55 2.32
CA HIS A 798 -52.29 -18.41 1.39
C HIS A 798 -52.07 -17.08 2.14
N SER A 799 -51.67 -16.06 1.38
CA SER A 799 -51.83 -14.60 1.57
C SER A 799 -53.02 -14.09 2.41
N TYR A 800 -52.91 -12.89 3.00
CA TYR A 800 -53.58 -11.66 2.51
C TYR A 800 -53.06 -10.38 3.20
N ALA A 801 -53.43 -9.20 2.69
CA ALA A 801 -52.86 -7.89 3.03
C ALA A 801 -53.93 -6.81 3.34
N ASN A 802 -53.45 -5.72 3.97
CA ASN A 802 -53.97 -4.34 4.03
C ASN A 802 -55.14 -3.94 4.97
N ASN A 803 -54.85 -2.84 5.71
CA ASN A 803 -55.69 -1.71 6.18
C ASN A 803 -56.87 -2.02 7.14
N THR A 804 -57.15 -1.26 8.22
CA THR A 804 -57.26 0.21 8.36
C THR A 804 -57.15 0.70 9.83
N ASP A 805 -56.74 1.96 10.01
CA ASP A 805 -57.10 2.97 11.04
C ASP A 805 -57.63 2.59 12.45
N SER A 806 -57.06 3.23 13.51
CA SER A 806 -57.79 4.14 14.42
C SER A 806 -56.94 4.76 15.55
N ASN A 807 -57.35 5.95 16.03
CA ASN A 807 -56.74 6.75 17.10
C ASN A 807 -56.87 6.15 18.52
N GLY A 808 -55.99 6.54 19.45
CA GLY A 808 -56.19 6.31 20.89
C GLY A 808 -55.10 6.92 21.80
N SER A 809 -55.37 8.10 22.38
CA SER A 809 -54.42 8.83 23.24
C SER A 809 -54.79 8.86 24.73
N GLY A 810 -53.84 8.50 25.61
CA GLY A 810 -53.53 9.30 26.82
C GLY A 810 -54.09 8.91 28.21
N ARG A 811 -53.14 8.78 29.17
CA ARG A 811 -53.27 8.84 30.66
C ARG A 811 -54.09 7.71 31.33
N SER A 812 -53.87 7.30 32.59
CA SER A 812 -52.99 7.73 33.71
C SER A 812 -52.48 6.46 34.44
N TYR A 813 -51.42 6.40 35.25
CA TYR A 813 -51.27 6.99 36.61
C TYR A 813 -49.79 6.97 37.09
N MET A 814 -49.45 7.88 38.02
CA MET A 814 -48.20 7.89 38.82
C MET A 814 -48.28 6.86 39.99
N THR A 815 -47.24 6.50 40.75
CA THR A 815 -46.42 7.34 41.68
C THR A 815 -45.23 6.50 42.20
N GLY A 816 -43.98 6.96 42.12
CA GLY A 816 -43.20 7.53 43.25
C GLY A 816 -42.14 6.53 43.77
N LEU A 817 -41.08 6.89 44.50
CA LEU A 817 -40.46 8.18 44.83
C LEU A 817 -39.03 7.87 45.38
N TYR A 818 -38.00 8.65 45.01
CA TYR A 818 -36.66 8.60 45.62
C TYR A 818 -36.47 9.79 46.56
N PRO A 819 -35.75 9.66 47.70
CA PRO A 819 -35.35 10.79 48.52
C PRO A 819 -33.98 11.36 48.10
N THR A 820 -33.88 12.68 48.07
CA THR A 820 -32.63 13.47 48.01
C THR A 820 -32.33 14.09 49.37
N VAL A 821 -31.06 14.15 49.79
CA VAL A 821 -30.53 15.25 50.61
C VAL A 821 -29.07 15.53 50.21
N ASP A 822 -28.72 16.81 50.18
CA ASP A 822 -27.46 17.39 49.73
C ASP A 822 -26.29 17.22 50.73
N TYR A 823 -25.05 17.17 50.21
CA TYR A 823 -24.03 18.20 50.39
C TYR A 823 -22.85 18.01 49.41
#